data_AF-A0A1M5TKD7-F1
#
_entry.id   AF-A0A1M5TKD7-F1
#
_cell.length_a   1.000
_cell.length_b   1.000
_cell.length_c   1.000
_cell.angle_alpha   90.00
_cell.angle_beta   90.00
_cell.angle_gamma   90.00
#
_symmetry.space_group_name_H-M   'P 1'
#
loop_
_entity.id
_entity.type
_entity.pdbx_description
1 polymer ?
#
loop_
_entity_poly.entity_id
_entity_poly.type
_entity_poly.pdbx_seq_one_letter_code
_entity_poly.pdbx_strand_id
1 'polypeptide(L)'
;MKKYNKKIISCLLALSMLISFLGPLSNTAYAESMTLSQSEIQLTKEGTVKITATFDYDVNPENLVWTLGDKDIKEWKSFNEETGKYELDPWIEIKDVKVESGTVSATLENKLPYGIENTENRPYPRWTFEELLGTYPLKVTDTKSEDTLSVNLKINNYVGFHKYEEIKPALDKVIDIGNKNNNRYFEYQSIGKSVEGRDLHFVIVAKNREAVDNYLNNTLPTALETPSTVIEKIDSETIGEYQIPIFINNIHPDESPGVDSQMSLLYKLALDEEITFNTDKAGNTSSLKVDDILDNFILLFDITQNPDGKEHNTRENANKLDINRDNVYQTQPETKALAETLAKYNPVAFLDLHGFVEEFLIEPCTPPHEPNFEYDLLMGGPRDSKSGDTLGAPGAIENARHMGDIAIANTKYDSYIIPMFDYESGWDDDFLGYTGVFSLIHGALGHTVEIPEQNEQSMIAHEHTIIGAIDYISQNKNEIYKNQLLINQRGIDNEDNKNVDTWHIDPSGNQIGRPRGENENFFPDYYILPLDKANQKNPLEVYNMVEYFIRNNVKVYTSTQPVEYKGVNYPTGSIVMPLNQAKKSLLNAALFTGTDESQWDAMYAEVVLNFPAMRGFDSIEVRSSGLFDSKLQEVKSKISKPATTINHSTEKTIVENNSTDAIKAVNNLLNKNLPVSIVAKPSDKINAGNFIVNTKDLKAISSNYYLSVLPLEEKIESKEVKKSNIYLPPSGSNYSSLTDSTRFVLKDLGFNLVTDIGLADVVVDSSGTLDAKSLTGKNYIGIGGQAISSAEESGLYPLKTKMNEEGNSNEGLLKAKYDTSSPITGVYNEDDLSYIASGTVITETRPEAKIFARVSSDDDFYIQGWWPSHDFVKGQILGFSDTYNNSNFVFFASDITNKAHTTHLFRQLSNAIYTINSGSFTTGNGI
;
A
#
# COMPACT_ATOMS: atom_id res chain seq x y z
N MET A 1 45.50 37.79 24.35
CA MET A 1 45.21 38.87 23.37
C MET A 1 44.70 38.24 22.08
N LYS A 2 43.45 38.56 21.70
CA LYS A 2 42.78 38.53 20.37
C LYS A 2 43.16 37.38 19.41
N LYS A 3 42.37 36.30 19.24
CA LYS A 3 41.04 36.17 18.58
C LYS A 3 40.90 37.02 17.30
N TYR A 4 41.07 36.40 16.13
CA TYR A 4 40.37 36.75 14.89
C TYR A 4 39.98 35.50 14.09
N ASN A 5 38.83 35.61 13.44
CA ASN A 5 37.84 34.59 13.13
C ASN A 5 38.11 33.86 11.79
N LYS A 6 38.20 32.52 11.82
CA LYS A 6 38.11 31.66 10.61
C LYS A 6 36.78 31.77 9.87
N LYS A 7 35.74 32.35 10.50
CA LYS A 7 34.46 32.68 9.85
C LYS A 7 34.58 33.73 8.72
N ILE A 8 35.61 34.57 8.72
CA ILE A 8 35.70 35.68 7.74
C ILE A 8 36.23 35.22 6.39
N ILE A 9 37.13 34.23 6.35
CA ILE A 9 37.73 33.75 5.08
C ILE A 9 36.77 32.81 4.34
N SER A 10 36.00 31.97 5.04
CA SER A 10 34.94 31.17 4.41
C SER A 10 33.74 32.01 3.95
N CYS A 11 33.43 33.11 4.65
CA CYS A 11 32.42 34.07 4.16
C CYS A 11 32.90 34.82 2.91
N LEU A 12 34.19 35.17 2.80
CA LEU A 12 34.70 35.90 1.61
C LEU A 12 34.76 35.03 0.34
N LEU A 13 35.02 33.72 0.47
CA LEU A 13 35.00 32.78 -0.66
C LEU A 13 33.56 32.42 -1.09
N ALA A 14 32.63 32.30 -0.14
CA ALA A 14 31.21 32.15 -0.45
C ALA A 14 30.62 33.43 -1.08
N LEU A 15 31.05 34.61 -0.63
CA LEU A 15 30.59 35.88 -1.21
C LEU A 15 31.14 36.09 -2.64
N SER A 16 32.34 35.60 -2.96
CA SER A 16 32.87 35.67 -4.34
C SER A 16 32.21 34.69 -5.30
N MET A 17 31.64 33.57 -4.83
CA MET A 17 30.85 32.66 -5.68
C MET A 17 29.39 33.10 -5.82
N LEU A 18 28.83 33.84 -4.85
CA LEU A 18 27.51 34.47 -4.98
C LEU A 18 27.52 35.68 -5.93
N ILE A 19 28.65 36.36 -6.12
CA ILE A 19 28.75 37.54 -7.00
C ILE A 19 28.90 37.15 -8.48
N SER A 20 29.24 35.90 -8.81
CA SER A 20 29.36 35.42 -10.20
C SER A 20 28.04 34.96 -10.83
N PHE A 21 26.96 34.85 -10.02
CA PHE A 21 25.59 34.60 -10.50
C PHE A 21 24.74 35.88 -10.60
N LEU A 22 25.30 37.02 -10.21
CA LEU A 22 24.71 38.33 -10.46
C LEU A 22 25.29 38.86 -11.77
N GLY A 23 24.63 38.52 -12.87
CA GLY A 23 24.66 39.37 -14.05
C GLY A 23 24.30 40.82 -13.66
N PRO A 24 24.60 41.82 -14.50
CA PRO A 24 24.39 43.22 -14.13
C PRO A 24 22.97 43.40 -13.61
N LEU A 25 22.86 43.85 -12.35
CA LEU A 25 21.61 44.24 -11.72
C LEU A 25 20.98 45.34 -12.59
N SER A 26 20.11 44.94 -13.51
CA SER A 26 19.03 45.80 -13.96
C SER A 26 18.16 46.04 -12.74
N ASN A 27 17.93 47.31 -12.41
CA ASN A 27 16.94 47.70 -11.42
C ASN A 27 15.57 47.19 -11.90
N THR A 28 15.16 45.99 -11.48
CA THR A 28 13.76 45.58 -11.54
C THR A 28 13.05 46.15 -10.33
N ALA A 29 12.71 47.43 -10.43
CA ALA A 29 11.61 47.97 -9.65
C ALA A 29 10.35 47.19 -10.05
N TYR A 30 9.71 46.49 -9.11
CA TYR A 30 8.36 45.97 -9.31
C TYR A 30 7.43 47.17 -9.51
N ALA A 31 7.08 47.46 -10.76
CA ALA A 31 6.05 48.43 -11.09
C ALA A 31 4.67 47.75 -11.01
N GLU A 32 3.71 48.37 -10.32
CA GLU A 32 2.27 48.08 -10.36
C GLU A 32 1.65 48.42 -11.74
N SER A 33 2.35 48.16 -12.84
CA SER A 33 1.92 48.59 -14.18
C SER A 33 1.13 47.55 -14.94
N MET A 34 1.00 46.31 -14.44
CA MET A 34 0.18 45.26 -15.04
C MET A 34 -0.67 44.54 -13.99
N THR A 35 -1.97 44.39 -14.24
CA THR A 35 -2.93 43.75 -13.33
C THR A 35 -3.82 42.75 -14.08
N LEU A 36 -4.28 41.74 -13.35
CA LEU A 36 -5.18 40.69 -13.84
C LEU A 36 -6.48 40.68 -13.05
N SER A 37 -7.60 40.34 -13.68
CA SER A 37 -8.87 40.10 -12.96
C SER A 37 -8.82 38.88 -12.04
N GLN A 38 -7.95 37.93 -12.35
CA GLN A 38 -7.63 36.75 -11.54
C GLN A 38 -6.20 36.30 -11.87
N SER A 39 -5.52 35.71 -10.89
CA SER A 39 -4.12 35.27 -11.04
C SER A 39 -3.98 33.77 -11.31
N GLU A 40 -5.07 33.06 -11.60
CA GLU A 40 -5.08 31.62 -11.86
C GLU A 40 -5.99 31.28 -13.05
N ILE A 41 -5.56 30.33 -13.88
CA ILE A 41 -6.36 29.61 -14.88
C ILE A 41 -6.26 28.10 -14.67
N GLN A 42 -7.22 27.35 -15.19
CA GLN A 42 -7.41 25.94 -14.88
C GLN A 42 -7.31 25.08 -16.14
N LEU A 43 -6.82 23.84 -16.01
CA LEU A 43 -6.80 22.87 -17.11
C LEU A 43 -8.18 22.25 -17.33
N THR A 44 -8.97 22.09 -16.27
CA THR A 44 -10.28 21.43 -16.29
C THR A 44 -11.46 22.38 -16.52
N LYS A 45 -11.20 23.66 -16.77
CA LYS A 45 -12.25 24.68 -16.88
C LYS A 45 -11.84 25.81 -17.83
N GLU A 46 -12.69 26.08 -18.80
CA GLU A 46 -12.53 27.25 -19.68
C GLU A 46 -12.70 28.55 -18.89
N GLY A 47 -11.97 29.59 -19.28
CA GLY A 47 -11.95 30.83 -18.52
C GLY A 47 -11.44 32.02 -19.30
N THR A 48 -11.61 33.19 -18.70
CA THR A 48 -11.10 34.46 -19.23
C THR A 48 -10.44 35.27 -18.14
N VAL A 49 -9.30 35.88 -18.45
CA VAL A 49 -8.56 36.79 -17.58
C VAL A 49 -8.47 38.15 -18.26
N LYS A 50 -9.05 39.17 -17.62
CA LYS A 50 -8.90 40.55 -18.10
C LYS A 50 -7.54 41.08 -17.66
N ILE A 51 -6.84 41.68 -18.61
CA ILE A 51 -5.50 42.22 -18.44
C ILE A 51 -5.58 43.74 -18.59
N THR A 52 -4.91 44.46 -17.70
CA THR A 52 -4.67 45.91 -17.84
C THR A 52 -3.20 46.17 -17.62
N ALA A 53 -2.54 46.79 -18.61
CA ALA A 53 -1.11 47.10 -18.56
C ALA A 53 -0.88 48.57 -18.99
N THR A 54 -0.17 49.36 -18.18
CA THR A 54 0.03 50.79 -18.41
C THR A 54 1.50 51.11 -18.67
N PHE A 55 1.79 51.58 -19.88
CA PHE A 55 3.08 52.15 -20.26
C PHE A 55 3.07 53.67 -20.06
N ASP A 56 4.24 54.26 -19.83
CA ASP A 56 4.40 55.72 -19.66
C ASP A 56 4.44 56.49 -21.01
N TYR A 57 4.17 55.80 -22.12
CA TYR A 57 4.08 56.33 -23.47
C TYR A 57 2.96 55.64 -24.28
N ASP A 58 2.58 56.24 -25.41
CA ASP A 58 1.59 55.66 -26.31
C ASP A 58 2.15 54.44 -27.08
N VAL A 59 1.49 53.30 -26.95
CA VAL A 59 1.90 52.03 -27.57
C VAL A 59 1.02 51.71 -28.79
N ASN A 60 1.58 51.08 -29.82
CA ASN A 60 0.81 50.56 -30.94
C ASN A 60 0.45 49.08 -30.67
N PRO A 61 -0.83 48.67 -30.69
CA PRO A 61 -1.24 47.27 -30.55
C PRO A 61 -0.48 46.29 -31.43
N GLU A 62 -0.11 46.67 -32.66
CA GLU A 62 0.60 45.81 -33.61
C GLU A 62 2.04 45.47 -33.20
N ASN A 63 2.64 46.25 -32.30
CA ASN A 63 4.00 46.02 -31.81
C ASN A 63 4.04 45.14 -30.55
N LEU A 64 2.88 44.80 -29.99
CA LEU A 64 2.78 44.08 -28.73
C LEU A 64 2.98 42.58 -28.97
N VAL A 65 3.95 42.00 -28.25
CA VAL A 65 4.17 40.56 -28.19
C VAL A 65 3.83 40.07 -26.79
N TRP A 66 3.12 38.96 -26.73
CA TRP A 66 2.65 38.35 -25.49
C TRP A 66 3.32 37.01 -25.27
N THR A 67 3.93 36.85 -24.11
CA THR A 67 4.56 35.58 -23.71
C THR A 67 4.05 35.14 -22.34
N LEU A 68 4.02 33.84 -22.12
CA LEU A 68 3.73 33.25 -20.82
C LEU A 68 4.92 32.36 -20.45
N GLY A 69 5.66 32.79 -19.42
CA GLY A 69 6.98 32.24 -19.13
C GLY A 69 8.00 32.70 -20.17
N ASP A 70 8.61 31.71 -20.83
CA ASP A 70 9.60 31.92 -21.89
C ASP A 70 9.06 31.57 -23.30
N LYS A 71 7.77 31.21 -23.39
CA LYS A 71 7.10 30.81 -24.64
C LYS A 71 6.16 31.89 -25.15
N ASP A 72 6.06 32.06 -26.48
CA ASP A 72 4.94 32.81 -27.08
C ASP A 72 3.62 32.13 -26.69
N ILE A 73 2.56 32.90 -26.46
CA ILE A 73 1.25 32.34 -26.09
C ILE A 73 0.76 31.30 -27.10
N LYS A 74 1.08 31.45 -28.39
CA LYS A 74 0.71 30.51 -29.45
C LYS A 74 1.45 29.17 -29.41
N GLU A 75 2.47 29.04 -28.56
CA GLU A 75 3.22 27.80 -28.35
C GLU A 75 2.60 26.93 -27.24
N TRP A 76 1.63 27.44 -26.49
CA TRP A 76 0.85 26.67 -25.53
C TRP A 76 -0.23 25.85 -26.25
N LYS A 77 0.19 24.74 -26.85
CA LYS A 77 -0.63 23.85 -27.69
C LYS A 77 -1.46 22.86 -26.89
N SER A 78 -2.65 22.51 -27.39
CA SER A 78 -3.44 21.38 -26.92
C SER A 78 -2.76 20.04 -27.21
N PHE A 79 -3.13 19.02 -26.44
CA PHE A 79 -2.55 17.69 -26.47
C PHE A 79 -3.17 16.82 -27.57
N ASN A 80 -2.33 16.09 -28.30
CA ASN A 80 -2.73 15.07 -29.26
C ASN A 80 -2.54 13.68 -28.63
N GLU A 81 -3.63 13.01 -28.29
CA GLU A 81 -3.61 11.68 -27.69
C GLU A 81 -3.00 10.62 -28.62
N GLU A 82 -3.15 10.76 -29.94
CA GLU A 82 -2.61 9.79 -30.91
C GLU A 82 -1.07 9.82 -30.95
N THR A 83 -0.47 10.98 -30.71
CA THR A 83 1.00 11.16 -30.79
C THR A 83 1.66 11.34 -29.43
N GLY A 84 0.89 11.54 -28.37
CA GLY A 84 1.35 11.79 -27.01
C GLY A 84 2.07 13.13 -26.84
N LYS A 85 1.69 14.17 -27.61
CA LYS A 85 2.42 15.45 -27.68
C LYS A 85 1.50 16.66 -27.72
N TYR A 86 1.97 17.80 -27.20
CA TYR A 86 1.33 19.10 -27.33
C TYR A 86 1.63 19.73 -28.70
N GLU A 87 0.83 19.40 -29.70
CA GLU A 87 1.05 19.83 -31.10
C GLU A 87 -0.21 20.31 -31.83
N LEU A 88 -1.36 20.30 -31.17
CA LEU A 88 -2.62 20.80 -31.73
C LEU A 88 -2.68 22.34 -31.68
N ASP A 89 -3.86 22.91 -31.89
CA ASP A 89 -4.06 24.36 -31.79
C ASP A 89 -3.77 24.88 -30.37
N PRO A 90 -3.41 26.18 -30.22
CA PRO A 90 -3.19 26.76 -28.90
C PRO A 90 -4.44 26.68 -28.02
N TRP A 91 -4.26 26.31 -26.75
CA TRP A 91 -5.33 26.33 -25.75
C TRP A 91 -5.39 27.67 -25.00
N ILE A 92 -4.38 28.53 -25.14
CA ILE A 92 -4.38 29.90 -24.62
C ILE A 92 -4.31 30.88 -25.79
N GLU A 93 -5.11 31.95 -25.72
CA GLU A 93 -5.12 33.02 -26.73
C GLU A 93 -5.28 34.41 -26.08
N ILE A 94 -4.68 35.45 -26.68
CA ILE A 94 -4.95 36.84 -26.33
C ILE A 94 -5.90 37.46 -27.36
N LYS A 95 -7.01 38.02 -26.87
CA LYS A 95 -8.04 38.70 -27.66
C LYS A 95 -8.29 40.11 -27.14
N ASP A 96 -9.10 40.85 -27.92
CA ASP A 96 -9.64 42.16 -27.56
C ASP A 96 -8.60 43.22 -27.15
N VAL A 97 -7.40 43.16 -27.74
CA VAL A 97 -6.32 44.11 -27.46
C VAL A 97 -6.75 45.53 -27.88
N LYS A 98 -6.84 46.43 -26.90
CA LYS A 98 -7.16 47.85 -27.07
C LYS A 98 -6.10 48.69 -26.39
N VAL A 99 -5.73 49.82 -26.99
CA VAL A 99 -4.78 50.77 -26.41
C VAL A 99 -5.40 52.15 -26.35
N GLU A 100 -5.44 52.72 -25.15
CA GLU A 100 -5.95 54.07 -24.89
C GLU A 100 -4.96 54.81 -23.97
N SER A 101 -4.33 55.88 -24.47
CA SER A 101 -3.40 56.73 -23.71
C SER A 101 -2.32 55.95 -22.94
N GLY A 102 -1.58 55.09 -23.64
CA GLY A 102 -0.55 54.21 -23.06
C GLY A 102 -1.05 53.02 -22.23
N THR A 103 -2.36 52.89 -21.99
CA THR A 103 -2.96 51.74 -21.30
C THR A 103 -3.45 50.70 -22.30
N VAL A 104 -2.90 49.49 -22.20
CA VAL A 104 -3.31 48.28 -22.93
C VAL A 104 -4.36 47.55 -22.10
N SER A 105 -5.52 47.25 -22.70
CA SER A 105 -6.51 46.30 -22.18
C SER A 105 -6.59 45.11 -23.11
N ALA A 106 -6.58 43.90 -22.56
CA ALA A 106 -6.68 42.65 -23.33
C ALA A 106 -7.40 41.56 -22.53
N THR A 107 -7.82 40.50 -23.20
CA THR A 107 -8.41 39.31 -22.59
C THR A 107 -7.54 38.10 -22.93
N LEU A 108 -7.06 37.38 -21.92
CA LEU A 108 -6.54 36.03 -22.10
C LEU A 108 -7.71 35.06 -21.99
N GLU A 109 -7.93 34.25 -23.02
CA GLU A 109 -8.88 33.13 -22.99
C GLU A 109 -8.10 31.82 -22.85
N ASN A 110 -8.54 30.96 -21.94
CA ASN A 110 -8.05 29.59 -21.85
C ASN A 110 -9.17 28.61 -22.21
N LYS A 111 -8.86 27.69 -23.11
CA LYS A 111 -9.64 26.51 -23.47
C LYS A 111 -9.15 25.30 -22.68
N LEU A 112 -9.74 24.13 -22.93
CA LEU A 112 -9.30 22.86 -22.38
C LEU A 112 -8.11 22.30 -23.20
N PRO A 113 -6.92 22.09 -22.61
CA PRO A 113 -5.75 21.59 -23.33
C PRO A 113 -5.94 20.17 -23.86
N TYR A 114 -6.82 19.38 -23.25
CA TYR A 114 -7.16 18.01 -23.68
C TYR A 114 -8.55 17.89 -24.30
N GLY A 115 -9.29 18.99 -24.42
CA GLY A 115 -10.68 18.97 -24.91
C GLY A 115 -11.70 18.37 -23.94
N ILE A 116 -11.30 18.06 -22.70
CA ILE A 116 -12.13 17.47 -21.63
C ILE A 116 -11.98 18.27 -20.33
N GLU A 117 -13.03 18.26 -19.49
CA GLU A 117 -13.13 19.05 -18.24
C GLU A 117 -12.56 18.31 -17.01
N ASN A 118 -11.68 17.34 -17.22
CA ASN A 118 -11.20 16.45 -16.18
C ASN A 118 -9.83 15.85 -16.58
N THR A 119 -9.16 15.18 -15.64
CA THR A 119 -7.79 14.69 -15.85
C THR A 119 -7.48 13.25 -15.40
N GLU A 120 -8.50 12.44 -15.18
CA GLU A 120 -8.38 11.08 -14.61
C GLU A 120 -7.89 10.01 -15.59
N ASN A 121 -8.13 10.19 -16.89
CA ASN A 121 -7.90 9.12 -17.86
C ASN A 121 -6.41 8.78 -17.99
N ARG A 122 -6.12 7.47 -17.98
CA ARG A 122 -4.79 6.92 -18.24
C ARG A 122 -4.75 6.37 -19.68
N PRO A 123 -3.66 6.58 -20.44
CA PRO A 123 -2.44 7.28 -20.04
C PRO A 123 -2.60 8.81 -19.97
N TYR A 124 -3.47 9.38 -20.80
CA TYR A 124 -3.64 10.83 -20.92
C TYR A 124 -5.08 11.22 -20.60
N PRO A 125 -5.28 12.36 -19.92
CA PRO A 125 -4.28 13.36 -19.54
C PRO A 125 -3.52 13.08 -18.23
N ARG A 126 -3.90 12.04 -17.46
CA ARG A 126 -3.42 11.82 -16.08
C ARG A 126 -1.90 11.85 -15.95
N TRP A 127 -1.15 11.32 -16.92
CA TRP A 127 0.31 11.29 -16.84
C TRP A 127 1.02 12.55 -17.31
N THR A 128 0.33 13.49 -17.99
CA THR A 128 0.99 14.65 -18.62
C THR A 128 0.47 16.00 -18.17
N PHE A 129 -0.67 16.08 -17.46
CA PHE A 129 -1.27 17.37 -17.11
C PHE A 129 -0.35 18.21 -16.22
N GLU A 130 0.43 17.57 -15.34
CA GLU A 130 1.37 18.25 -14.46
C GLU A 130 2.49 19.00 -15.19
N GLU A 131 2.77 18.67 -16.46
CA GLU A 131 3.74 19.35 -17.31
C GLU A 131 3.31 20.79 -17.66
N LEU A 132 2.01 21.08 -17.61
CA LEU A 132 1.45 22.42 -17.86
C LEU A 132 1.37 23.27 -16.60
N LEU A 133 1.47 22.66 -15.41
CA LEU A 133 1.26 23.34 -14.14
C LEU A 133 2.46 24.20 -13.75
N GLY A 134 2.18 25.37 -13.20
CA GLY A 134 3.21 26.25 -12.68
C GLY A 134 2.75 27.69 -12.55
N THR A 135 3.61 28.51 -11.97
CA THR A 135 3.42 29.97 -11.96
C THR A 135 4.34 30.59 -13.00
N TYR A 136 3.75 31.20 -14.02
CA TYR A 136 4.47 31.77 -15.15
C TYR A 136 4.32 33.29 -15.17
N PRO A 137 5.39 34.05 -15.45
CA PRO A 137 5.25 35.47 -15.72
C PRO A 137 4.53 35.65 -17.07
N LEU A 138 3.31 36.19 -17.04
CA LEU A 138 2.64 36.72 -18.22
C LEU A 138 3.29 38.07 -18.54
N LYS A 139 3.76 38.23 -19.77
CA LYS A 139 4.50 39.42 -20.21
C LYS A 139 3.85 40.03 -21.44
N VAL A 140 3.86 41.35 -21.48
CA VAL A 140 3.59 42.13 -22.69
C VAL A 140 4.81 42.99 -22.99
N THR A 141 5.34 42.84 -24.19
CA THR A 141 6.53 43.58 -24.65
C THR A 141 6.18 44.42 -25.86
N ASP A 142 6.49 45.70 -25.83
CA ASP A 142 6.47 46.55 -27.03
C ASP A 142 7.78 46.37 -27.79
N THR A 143 7.74 45.69 -28.93
CA THR A 143 8.92 45.36 -29.74
C THR A 143 9.69 46.56 -30.27
N LYS A 144 9.12 47.78 -30.22
CA LYS A 144 9.78 48.99 -30.68
C LYS A 144 10.63 49.67 -29.61
N SER A 145 10.15 49.71 -28.38
CA SER A 145 10.83 50.28 -27.21
C SER A 145 11.67 49.24 -26.47
N GLU A 146 11.33 47.97 -26.63
CA GLU A 146 11.85 46.82 -25.87
C GLU A 146 11.42 46.80 -24.39
N ASP A 147 10.48 47.67 -23.99
CA ASP A 147 9.94 47.67 -22.64
C ASP A 147 8.96 46.51 -22.43
N THR A 148 9.08 45.85 -21.26
CA THR A 148 8.27 44.69 -20.87
C THR A 148 7.57 44.97 -19.54
N LEU A 149 6.26 44.72 -19.50
CA LEU A 149 5.49 44.64 -18.27
C LEU A 149 5.16 43.17 -17.96
N SER A 150 5.10 42.81 -16.68
CA SER A 150 4.86 41.42 -16.28
C SER A 150 4.08 41.29 -14.98
N VAL A 151 3.28 40.23 -14.92
CA VAL A 151 2.53 39.78 -13.73
C VAL A 151 2.48 38.25 -13.72
N ASN A 152 2.53 37.63 -12.54
CA ASN A 152 2.46 36.19 -12.43
C ASN A 152 1.04 35.66 -12.66
N LEU A 153 0.92 34.62 -13.47
CA LEU A 153 -0.29 33.85 -13.70
C LEU A 153 -0.01 32.38 -13.35
N LYS A 154 -0.80 31.79 -12.45
CA LYS A 154 -0.76 30.35 -12.13
C LYS A 154 -1.60 29.56 -13.13
N ILE A 155 -1.03 28.51 -13.70
CA ILE A 155 -1.76 27.43 -14.35
C ILE A 155 -1.90 26.33 -13.32
N ASN A 156 -3.14 26.01 -12.95
CA ASN A 156 -3.46 24.93 -12.02
C ASN A 156 -4.34 23.87 -12.69
N ASN A 157 -4.46 22.68 -12.11
CA ASN A 157 -5.37 21.66 -12.65
C ASN A 157 -6.82 22.15 -12.47
N TYR A 158 -7.17 22.42 -11.22
CA TYR A 158 -8.39 23.06 -10.76
C TYR A 158 -8.09 23.90 -9.50
N VAL A 159 -9.06 24.71 -9.03
CA VAL A 159 -8.86 25.55 -7.84
C VAL A 159 -8.64 24.67 -6.61
N GLY A 160 -7.55 24.93 -5.88
CA GLY A 160 -7.22 24.18 -4.67
C GLY A 160 -6.37 22.94 -4.90
N PHE A 161 -5.97 22.63 -6.14
CA PHE A 161 -4.97 21.60 -6.41
C PHE A 161 -3.60 21.98 -5.85
N HIS A 162 -2.95 21.05 -5.14
CA HIS A 162 -1.59 21.18 -4.62
C HIS A 162 -0.64 20.14 -5.22
N LYS A 163 0.56 20.56 -5.63
CA LYS A 163 1.72 19.66 -5.77
C LYS A 163 2.28 19.30 -4.39
N TYR A 164 3.05 18.20 -4.29
CA TYR A 164 3.63 17.76 -3.01
C TYR A 164 4.37 18.89 -2.27
N GLU A 165 5.24 19.62 -2.99
CA GLU A 165 6.02 20.74 -2.46
C GLU A 165 5.18 21.92 -1.96
N GLU A 166 3.93 22.05 -2.42
CA GLU A 166 2.99 23.10 -1.99
C GLU A 166 2.21 22.70 -0.74
N ILE A 167 2.08 21.40 -0.43
CA ILE A 167 1.28 20.89 0.70
C ILE A 167 1.83 21.40 2.04
N LYS A 168 3.11 21.16 2.34
CA LYS A 168 3.67 21.51 3.65
C LYS A 168 3.60 23.03 3.96
N PRO A 169 3.95 23.94 3.03
CA PRO A 169 3.73 25.37 3.24
C PRO A 169 2.26 25.75 3.46
N ALA A 170 1.33 25.11 2.74
CA ALA A 170 -0.10 25.35 2.94
C ALA A 170 -0.58 24.85 4.32
N LEU A 171 -0.07 23.70 4.77
CA LEU A 171 -0.30 23.17 6.12
C LEU A 171 0.21 24.12 7.20
N ASP A 172 1.44 24.61 7.09
CA ASP A 172 1.99 25.57 8.06
C ASP A 172 1.12 26.82 8.19
N LYS A 173 0.64 27.33 7.05
CA LYS A 173 -0.24 28.50 7.02
C LYS A 173 -1.58 28.23 7.70
N VAL A 174 -2.26 27.12 7.39
CA VAL A 174 -3.57 26.82 7.98
C VAL A 174 -3.47 26.50 9.47
N ILE A 175 -2.41 25.84 9.90
CA ILE A 175 -2.11 25.55 11.31
C ILE A 175 -1.88 26.85 12.09
N ASP A 176 -1.09 27.78 11.54
CA ASP A 176 -0.86 29.11 12.13
C ASP A 176 -2.15 29.95 12.22
N ILE A 177 -3.08 29.76 11.29
CA ILE A 177 -4.39 30.42 11.32
C ILE A 177 -5.26 29.78 12.41
N GLY A 178 -5.43 28.46 12.39
CA GLY A 178 -6.29 27.73 13.32
C GLY A 178 -5.88 27.95 14.78
N ASN A 179 -4.58 27.89 15.07
CA ASN A 179 -4.04 28.07 16.43
C ASN A 179 -4.09 29.52 16.94
N LYS A 180 -4.49 30.51 16.12
CA LYS A 180 -4.81 31.86 16.63
C LYS A 180 -6.16 31.89 17.35
N ASN A 181 -7.04 30.93 17.08
CA ASN A 181 -8.25 30.73 17.84
C ASN A 181 -7.95 29.84 19.05
N ASN A 182 -8.16 30.35 20.26
CA ASN A 182 -7.82 29.63 21.50
C ASN A 182 -8.71 28.41 21.78
N ASN A 183 -9.79 28.20 21.02
CA ASN A 183 -10.68 27.03 21.12
C ASN A 183 -10.32 25.91 20.13
N ARG A 184 -9.25 26.09 19.34
CA ARG A 184 -8.85 25.15 18.30
C ARG A 184 -7.39 24.77 18.47
N TYR A 185 -7.08 23.51 18.21
CA TYR A 185 -5.74 22.98 18.27
C TYR A 185 -5.43 22.23 16.99
N PHE A 186 -4.45 22.75 16.26
CA PHE A 186 -3.91 22.17 15.04
C PHE A 186 -2.46 21.75 15.31
N GLU A 187 -2.14 20.47 15.14
CA GLU A 187 -0.79 19.94 15.31
C GLU A 187 -0.35 19.20 14.04
N TYR A 188 0.79 19.62 13.48
CA TYR A 188 1.48 18.86 12.44
C TYR A 188 2.35 17.78 13.05
N GLN A 189 2.30 16.58 12.48
CA GLN A 189 3.25 15.49 12.70
C GLN A 189 3.73 14.94 11.36
N SER A 190 4.93 14.37 11.36
CA SER A 190 5.34 13.41 10.33
C SER A 190 5.24 12.02 10.94
N ILE A 191 4.31 11.20 10.44
CA ILE A 191 4.06 9.85 10.99
C ILE A 191 5.05 8.81 10.49
N GLY A 192 5.87 9.16 9.50
CA GLY A 192 6.85 8.27 8.90
C GLY A 192 7.60 8.93 7.76
N LYS A 193 8.44 8.14 7.10
CA LYS A 193 9.15 8.54 5.90
C LYS A 193 8.80 7.60 4.76
N SER A 194 8.59 8.15 3.56
CA SER A 194 8.46 7.37 2.34
C SER A 194 9.76 6.65 1.97
N VAL A 195 9.71 5.80 0.94
CA VAL A 195 10.89 5.15 0.36
C VAL A 195 11.99 6.14 -0.03
N GLU A 196 11.65 7.30 -0.60
CA GLU A 196 12.62 8.35 -0.96
C GLU A 196 12.89 9.36 0.18
N GLY A 197 12.30 9.17 1.37
CA GLY A 197 12.59 9.95 2.57
C GLY A 197 11.74 11.21 2.74
N ARG A 198 10.63 11.34 2.01
CA ARG A 198 9.64 12.41 2.16
C ARG A 198 8.81 12.20 3.43
N ASP A 199 8.33 13.29 4.02
CA ASP A 199 7.46 13.23 5.20
C ASP A 199 6.06 12.78 4.80
N LEU A 200 5.48 11.86 5.58
CA LEU A 200 4.05 11.55 5.54
C LEU A 200 3.34 12.61 6.39
N HIS A 201 2.71 13.58 5.73
CA HIS A 201 2.14 14.77 6.36
C HIS A 201 0.84 14.44 7.08
N PHE A 202 0.87 14.56 8.41
CA PHE A 202 -0.27 14.26 9.26
C PHE A 202 -0.68 15.50 10.07
N VAL A 203 -1.98 15.77 10.17
CA VAL A 203 -2.52 16.88 10.97
C VAL A 203 -3.58 16.39 11.94
N ILE A 204 -3.43 16.79 13.20
CA ILE A 204 -4.42 16.58 14.25
C ILE A 204 -5.19 17.89 14.43
N VAL A 205 -6.52 17.82 14.38
CA VAL A 205 -7.41 18.93 14.73
C VAL A 205 -8.30 18.52 15.90
N ALA A 206 -8.23 19.27 17.00
CA ALA A 206 -9.01 19.01 18.21
C ALA A 206 -9.36 20.32 18.93
N LYS A 207 -10.17 20.23 20.00
CA LYS A 207 -10.48 21.36 20.88
C LYS A 207 -9.21 21.96 21.51
N ASN A 208 -8.36 21.10 22.05
CA ASN A 208 -7.09 21.46 22.67
C ASN A 208 -6.19 20.22 22.81
N ARG A 209 -4.93 20.44 23.18
CA ARG A 209 -3.97 19.35 23.43
C ARG A 209 -4.38 18.40 24.56
N GLU A 210 -5.07 18.91 25.59
CA GLU A 210 -5.53 18.11 26.72
C GLU A 210 -6.60 17.08 26.31
N ALA A 211 -7.47 17.39 25.34
CA ALA A 211 -8.43 16.45 24.79
C ALA A 211 -7.74 15.26 24.10
N VAL A 212 -6.70 15.55 23.29
CA VAL A 212 -5.88 14.50 22.64
C VAL A 212 -5.14 13.66 23.67
N ASP A 213 -4.49 14.30 24.65
CA ASP A 213 -3.76 13.62 25.71
C ASP A 213 -4.70 12.77 26.58
N ASN A 214 -5.92 13.24 26.88
CA ASN A 214 -6.91 12.49 27.65
C ASN A 214 -7.41 11.27 26.87
N TYR A 215 -7.66 11.42 25.56
CA TYR A 215 -8.06 10.28 24.73
C TYR A 215 -6.99 9.19 24.72
N LEU A 216 -5.74 9.54 24.39
CA LEU A 216 -4.64 8.58 24.26
C LEU A 216 -4.23 7.92 25.57
N ASN A 217 -4.29 8.65 26.69
CA ASN A 217 -3.80 8.16 27.98
C ASN A 217 -4.89 7.56 28.88
N ASN A 218 -6.17 7.91 28.67
CA ASN A 218 -7.28 7.46 29.53
C ASN A 218 -8.39 6.76 28.74
N THR A 219 -8.98 7.41 27.73
CA THR A 219 -10.16 6.88 27.02
C THR A 219 -9.82 5.61 26.24
N LEU A 220 -8.80 5.65 25.36
CA LEU A 220 -8.43 4.53 24.51
C LEU A 220 -7.94 3.31 25.31
N PRO A 221 -7.01 3.44 26.29
CA PRO A 221 -6.62 2.31 27.12
C PRO A 221 -7.83 1.65 27.83
N THR A 222 -8.73 2.45 28.39
CA THR A 222 -9.94 1.92 29.06
C THR A 222 -10.87 1.22 28.06
N ALA A 223 -11.02 1.75 26.85
CA ALA A 223 -11.81 1.17 25.78
C ALA A 223 -11.25 -0.17 25.26
N LEU A 224 -9.93 -0.37 25.30
CA LEU A 224 -9.27 -1.61 24.87
C LEU A 224 -9.14 -2.64 26.00
N GLU A 225 -9.12 -2.23 27.27
CA GLU A 225 -8.89 -3.14 28.41
C GLU A 225 -10.17 -3.49 29.17
N THR A 226 -11.08 -2.52 29.33
CA THR A 226 -12.34 -2.66 30.08
C THR A 226 -13.49 -1.95 29.37
N PRO A 227 -13.81 -2.30 28.11
CA PRO A 227 -14.85 -1.62 27.31
C PRO A 227 -16.22 -1.57 27.99
N SER A 228 -16.64 -2.64 28.67
CA SER A 228 -17.88 -2.68 29.48
C SER A 228 -18.02 -1.51 30.45
N THR A 229 -16.94 -1.09 31.11
CA THR A 229 -16.99 0.07 32.02
C THR A 229 -17.26 1.39 31.28
N VAL A 230 -16.80 1.51 30.04
CA VAL A 230 -17.07 2.69 29.20
C VAL A 230 -18.52 2.68 28.74
N ILE A 231 -19.03 1.52 28.30
CA ILE A 231 -20.43 1.33 27.91
C ILE A 231 -21.38 1.70 29.07
N GLU A 232 -21.13 1.18 30.27
CA GLU A 232 -21.92 1.50 31.47
C GLU A 232 -21.94 3.01 31.77
N LYS A 233 -20.83 3.71 31.58
CA LYS A 233 -20.74 5.16 31.80
C LYS A 233 -21.49 5.95 30.73
N ILE A 234 -21.51 5.47 29.48
CA ILE A 234 -22.32 6.06 28.41
C ILE A 234 -23.80 5.90 28.72
N ASP A 235 -24.25 4.68 29.01
CA ASP A 235 -25.66 4.37 29.24
C ASP A 235 -26.23 5.03 30.51
N SER A 236 -25.36 5.30 31.50
CA SER A 236 -25.74 6.02 32.73
C SER A 236 -25.54 7.53 32.66
N GLU A 237 -25.10 8.08 31.52
CA GLU A 237 -24.77 9.50 31.32
C GLU A 237 -23.70 10.03 32.32
N THR A 238 -22.80 9.15 32.79
CA THR A 238 -21.74 9.49 33.76
C THR A 238 -20.35 9.62 33.15
N ILE A 239 -20.19 9.33 31.85
CA ILE A 239 -18.91 9.45 31.14
C ILE A 239 -18.40 10.89 31.05
N GLY A 240 -19.29 11.88 31.11
CA GLY A 240 -18.96 13.29 30.91
C GLY A 240 -18.72 13.61 29.43
N GLU A 241 -18.07 14.75 29.14
CA GLU A 241 -17.60 15.05 27.80
C GLU A 241 -16.42 14.14 27.44
N TYR A 242 -16.46 13.54 26.25
CA TYR A 242 -15.39 12.69 25.73
C TYR A 242 -15.28 12.85 24.21
N GLN A 243 -14.06 12.78 23.68
CA GLN A 243 -13.80 12.84 22.24
C GLN A 243 -13.49 11.46 21.69
N ILE A 244 -13.88 11.23 20.43
CA ILE A 244 -13.53 10.02 19.66
C ILE A 244 -12.91 10.40 18.31
N PRO A 245 -11.97 9.63 17.74
CA PRO A 245 -11.26 10.07 16.54
C PRO A 245 -11.98 9.70 15.24
N ILE A 246 -11.90 10.59 14.25
CA ILE A 246 -12.26 10.32 12.85
C ILE A 246 -11.00 10.49 12.01
N PHE A 247 -10.68 9.51 11.18
CA PHE A 247 -9.48 9.48 10.36
C PHE A 247 -9.83 9.68 8.88
N ILE A 248 -9.17 10.62 8.22
CA ILE A 248 -9.29 10.90 6.80
C ILE A 248 -7.94 10.63 6.14
N ASN A 249 -7.94 9.88 5.04
CA ASN A 249 -6.76 9.39 4.36
C ASN A 249 -6.87 9.56 2.84
N ASN A 250 -5.72 9.63 2.17
CA ASN A 250 -5.61 9.35 0.74
C ASN A 250 -4.37 8.47 0.49
N ILE A 251 -4.58 7.28 -0.06
CA ILE A 251 -3.48 6.34 -0.35
C ILE A 251 -2.88 6.50 -1.74
N HIS A 252 -3.69 6.90 -2.73
CA HIS A 252 -3.27 7.12 -4.11
C HIS A 252 -3.29 8.62 -4.45
N PRO A 253 -2.11 9.25 -4.55
CA PRO A 253 -2.01 10.70 -4.61
C PRO A 253 -2.20 11.29 -6.00
N ASP A 254 -2.17 10.46 -7.05
CA ASP A 254 -2.56 10.84 -8.41
C ASP A 254 -4.11 10.89 -8.56
N GLU A 255 -4.83 10.70 -7.46
CA GLU A 255 -6.27 10.87 -7.24
C GLU A 255 -6.49 12.14 -6.42
N SER A 256 -5.90 13.22 -6.93
CA SER A 256 -5.68 14.47 -6.19
C SER A 256 -6.89 15.06 -5.45
N PRO A 257 -8.15 14.94 -5.93
CA PRO A 257 -9.32 15.39 -5.16
C PRO A 257 -9.38 14.87 -3.72
N GLY A 258 -8.89 13.66 -3.44
CA GLY A 258 -8.81 13.12 -2.07
C GLY A 258 -7.77 13.84 -1.19
N VAL A 259 -6.66 14.31 -1.77
CA VAL A 259 -5.66 15.13 -1.07
C VAL A 259 -6.17 16.56 -0.84
N ASP A 260 -6.72 17.16 -1.89
CA ASP A 260 -7.05 18.59 -1.90
C ASP A 260 -8.33 18.91 -1.11
N SER A 261 -9.27 17.96 -1.01
CA SER A 261 -10.47 18.09 -0.17
C SER A 261 -10.13 18.15 1.33
N GLN A 262 -9.14 17.37 1.79
CA GLN A 262 -8.62 17.44 3.15
C GLN A 262 -8.04 18.82 3.45
N MET A 263 -7.24 19.36 2.53
CA MET A 263 -6.67 20.71 2.65
C MET A 263 -7.78 21.77 2.71
N SER A 264 -8.80 21.65 1.86
CA SER A 264 -9.94 22.57 1.85
C SER A 264 -10.71 22.54 3.17
N LEU A 265 -11.01 21.35 3.70
CA LEU A 265 -11.69 21.20 4.98
C LEU A 265 -10.85 21.74 6.16
N LEU A 266 -9.52 21.54 6.15
CA LEU A 266 -8.63 22.12 7.16
C LEU A 266 -8.74 23.65 7.20
N TYR A 267 -8.85 24.31 6.04
CA TYR A 267 -9.05 25.76 5.99
C TYR A 267 -10.41 26.18 6.55
N LYS A 268 -11.49 25.44 6.26
CA LYS A 268 -12.82 25.69 6.84
C LYS A 268 -12.79 25.54 8.36
N LEU A 269 -12.21 24.45 8.87
CA LEU A 269 -12.03 24.23 10.29
C LEU A 269 -11.17 25.31 10.96
N ALA A 270 -10.25 25.94 10.25
CA ALA A 270 -9.38 27.00 10.78
C ALA A 270 -10.03 28.40 10.74
N LEU A 271 -10.87 28.68 9.73
CA LEU A 271 -11.37 30.03 9.42
C LEU A 271 -12.84 30.24 9.79
N ASP A 272 -13.67 29.23 9.61
CA ASP A 272 -15.12 29.36 9.76
C ASP A 272 -15.53 29.07 11.20
N GLU A 273 -16.58 29.73 11.70
CA GLU A 273 -17.22 29.36 12.97
C GLU A 273 -18.24 28.23 12.78
N GLU A 274 -18.80 28.13 11.58
CA GLU A 274 -19.86 27.20 11.22
C GLU A 274 -19.73 26.81 9.75
N ILE A 275 -19.83 25.52 9.46
CA ILE A 275 -19.79 24.94 8.12
C ILE A 275 -21.24 24.68 7.69
N THR A 276 -21.73 25.43 6.70
CA THR A 276 -23.08 25.27 6.14
C THR A 276 -23.03 24.43 4.86
N PHE A 277 -23.96 23.50 4.71
CA PHE A 277 -24.07 22.61 3.55
C PHE A 277 -25.54 22.31 3.20
N ASN A 278 -25.80 21.95 1.95
CA ASN A 278 -27.12 21.46 1.53
C ASN A 278 -27.33 20.02 1.99
N THR A 279 -28.54 19.69 2.46
CA THR A 279 -28.94 18.33 2.83
C THR A 279 -29.66 17.60 1.70
N ASP A 280 -30.08 18.33 0.66
CA ASP A 280 -30.71 17.76 -0.53
C ASP A 280 -30.56 18.69 -1.75
N LYS A 281 -30.92 18.17 -2.93
CA LYS A 281 -30.95 18.93 -4.18
C LYS A 281 -32.03 20.02 -4.23
N ALA A 282 -32.97 20.05 -3.27
CA ALA A 282 -33.98 21.10 -3.19
C ALA A 282 -33.43 22.38 -2.53
N GLY A 283 -32.21 22.34 -1.98
CA GLY A 283 -31.53 23.46 -1.35
C GLY A 283 -31.88 23.65 0.12
N ASN A 284 -32.42 22.61 0.79
CA ASN A 284 -32.49 22.62 2.25
C ASN A 284 -31.06 22.60 2.81
N THR A 285 -30.83 23.32 3.90
CA THR A 285 -29.49 23.51 4.47
C THR A 285 -29.44 23.06 5.92
N SER A 286 -28.27 22.56 6.31
CA SER A 286 -27.88 22.29 7.70
C SER A 286 -26.51 22.93 7.96
N SER A 287 -26.10 22.93 9.23
CA SER A 287 -24.83 23.51 9.63
C SER A 287 -24.19 22.79 10.81
N LEU A 288 -22.86 22.73 10.80
CA LEU A 288 -22.04 22.22 11.90
C LEU A 288 -21.18 23.34 12.46
N LYS A 289 -21.30 23.63 13.75
CA LYS A 289 -20.38 24.55 14.42
C LYS A 289 -19.05 23.86 14.64
N VAL A 290 -17.96 24.56 14.34
CA VAL A 290 -16.61 24.00 14.49
C VAL A 290 -16.32 23.65 15.94
N ASP A 291 -16.70 24.51 16.89
CA ASP A 291 -16.50 24.22 18.32
C ASP A 291 -17.27 22.96 18.76
N ASP A 292 -18.50 22.73 18.26
CA ASP A 292 -19.29 21.52 18.58
C ASP A 292 -18.65 20.26 17.95
N ILE A 293 -18.07 20.35 16.75
CA ILE A 293 -17.30 19.25 16.15
C ILE A 293 -16.12 18.90 17.07
N LEU A 294 -15.34 19.89 17.49
CA LEU A 294 -14.11 19.70 18.27
C LEU A 294 -14.38 19.28 19.73
N ASP A 295 -15.56 19.59 20.25
CA ASP A 295 -16.05 19.06 21.54
C ASP A 295 -16.33 17.56 21.47
N ASN A 296 -16.66 17.04 20.29
CA ASN A 296 -17.01 15.63 20.08
C ASN A 296 -15.89 14.78 19.49
N PHE A 297 -14.99 15.37 18.71
CA PHE A 297 -14.08 14.62 17.85
C PHE A 297 -12.62 15.09 17.93
N ILE A 298 -11.72 14.14 17.67
CA ILE A 298 -10.35 14.39 17.27
C ILE A 298 -10.27 14.05 15.78
N LEU A 299 -10.10 15.05 14.92
CA LEU A 299 -9.98 14.82 13.48
C LEU A 299 -8.52 14.59 13.11
N LEU A 300 -8.26 13.54 12.34
CA LEU A 300 -6.94 13.07 11.96
C LEU A 300 -6.85 13.06 10.44
N PHE A 301 -5.92 13.83 9.88
CA PHE A 301 -5.75 13.97 8.43
C PHE A 301 -4.39 13.40 8.03
N ASP A 302 -4.37 12.23 7.40
CA ASP A 302 -3.22 11.77 6.61
C ASP A 302 -3.39 12.29 5.19
N ILE A 303 -2.76 13.44 4.93
CA ILE A 303 -2.97 14.21 3.70
C ILE A 303 -2.63 13.37 2.47
N THR A 304 -1.58 12.56 2.58
CA THR A 304 -1.32 11.48 1.64
C THR A 304 -0.37 10.46 2.25
N GLN A 305 -0.77 9.18 2.18
CA GLN A 305 0.03 8.05 2.62
C GLN A 305 1.21 7.78 1.65
N ASN A 306 1.14 8.25 0.40
CA ASN A 306 2.18 8.05 -0.62
C ASN A 306 2.81 9.38 -1.10
N PRO A 307 3.64 10.05 -0.28
CA PRO A 307 4.35 11.27 -0.67
C PRO A 307 5.18 11.15 -1.95
N ASP A 308 5.77 9.99 -2.21
CA ASP A 308 6.58 9.77 -3.42
C ASP A 308 5.69 9.72 -4.67
N GLY A 309 4.54 9.07 -4.58
CA GLY A 309 3.54 9.11 -5.65
C GLY A 309 3.00 10.52 -5.90
N LYS A 310 2.85 11.35 -4.85
CA LYS A 310 2.36 12.74 -5.01
C LYS A 310 3.39 13.63 -5.70
N GLU A 311 4.67 13.42 -5.42
CA GLU A 311 5.74 14.10 -6.13
C GLU A 311 5.77 13.73 -7.62
N HIS A 312 5.69 12.43 -7.91
CA HIS A 312 5.91 11.90 -9.26
C HIS A 312 4.62 11.78 -10.07
N ASN A 313 3.48 12.16 -9.50
CA ASN A 313 2.14 11.95 -10.04
C ASN A 313 1.90 10.48 -10.47
N THR A 314 2.18 9.56 -9.55
CA THR A 314 1.97 8.11 -9.75
C THR A 314 1.07 7.51 -8.68
N ARG A 315 0.34 6.46 -9.06
CA ARG A 315 -0.46 5.66 -8.13
C ARG A 315 0.43 4.89 -7.16
N GLU A 316 1.45 4.21 -7.70
CA GLU A 316 2.38 3.39 -6.93
C GLU A 316 3.36 4.24 -6.11
N ASN A 317 3.99 3.64 -5.10
CA ASN A 317 5.10 4.27 -4.39
C ASN A 317 6.41 4.23 -5.21
N ALA A 318 7.52 4.73 -4.66
CA ALA A 318 8.81 4.73 -5.36
C ALA A 318 9.39 3.33 -5.64
N ASN A 319 8.90 2.27 -4.96
CA ASN A 319 9.23 0.89 -5.29
C ASN A 319 8.36 0.30 -6.40
N LYS A 320 7.44 1.09 -6.98
CA LYS A 320 6.45 0.69 -8.00
C LYS A 320 5.45 -0.37 -7.52
N LEU A 321 5.17 -0.37 -6.21
CA LEU A 321 4.13 -1.19 -5.62
C LEU A 321 2.88 -0.37 -5.36
N ASP A 322 1.72 -0.92 -5.69
CA ASP A 322 0.41 -0.41 -5.26
C ASP A 322 0.27 -0.72 -3.76
N ILE A 323 0.33 0.33 -2.94
CA ILE A 323 0.28 0.19 -1.48
C ILE A 323 -1.15 -0.05 -0.96
N ASN A 324 -2.19 0.16 -1.77
CA ASN A 324 -3.56 -0.27 -1.49
C ASN A 324 -3.77 -1.77 -1.81
N ARG A 325 -2.68 -2.53 -1.84
CA ARG A 325 -2.65 -3.99 -1.75
C ARG A 325 -1.73 -4.47 -0.62
N ASP A 326 -1.20 -3.56 0.21
CA ASP A 326 -0.13 -3.84 1.17
C ASP A 326 -0.49 -3.47 2.62
N ASN A 327 -1.65 -2.87 2.92
CA ASN A 327 -1.95 -2.40 4.29
C ASN A 327 -1.93 -3.53 5.34
N VAL A 328 -2.43 -4.72 5.00
CA VAL A 328 -2.30 -5.89 5.87
C VAL A 328 -0.91 -6.54 5.81
N TYR A 329 -0.24 -6.55 4.66
CA TYR A 329 1.07 -7.19 4.52
C TYR A 329 2.19 -6.38 5.19
N GLN A 330 2.08 -5.06 5.13
CA GLN A 330 3.00 -4.09 5.69
C GLN A 330 4.43 -4.34 5.21
N THR A 331 4.62 -4.49 3.89
CA THR A 331 5.95 -4.66 3.31
C THR A 331 6.64 -3.31 3.12
N GLN A 332 5.88 -2.25 2.83
CA GLN A 332 6.38 -0.89 2.55
C GLN A 332 6.50 -0.03 3.81
N PRO A 333 7.37 1.00 3.83
CA PRO A 333 7.46 1.91 4.96
C PRO A 333 6.18 2.74 5.16
N GLU A 334 5.49 3.11 4.08
CA GLU A 334 4.26 3.89 4.11
C GLU A 334 3.12 3.13 4.83
N THR A 335 2.88 1.87 4.48
CA THR A 335 1.84 1.03 5.09
C THR A 335 2.15 0.68 6.55
N LYS A 336 3.44 0.54 6.91
CA LYS A 336 3.83 0.41 8.33
C LYS A 336 3.50 1.66 9.13
N ALA A 337 3.78 2.85 8.59
CA ALA A 337 3.50 4.11 9.27
C ALA A 337 1.99 4.33 9.45
N LEU A 338 1.19 4.03 8.42
CA LEU A 338 -0.27 4.06 8.53
C LEU A 338 -0.76 3.09 9.62
N ALA A 339 -0.34 1.82 9.57
CA ALA A 339 -0.78 0.80 10.53
C ALA A 339 -0.48 1.20 11.99
N GLU A 340 0.71 1.74 12.25
CA GLU A 340 1.09 2.24 13.58
C GLU A 340 0.20 3.43 14.00
N THR A 341 -0.11 4.34 13.08
CA THR A 341 -0.94 5.53 13.34
C THR A 341 -2.41 5.14 13.55
N LEU A 342 -2.96 4.26 12.73
CA LEU A 342 -4.30 3.69 12.87
C LEU A 342 -4.45 2.98 14.21
N ALA A 343 -3.46 2.16 14.60
CA ALA A 343 -3.48 1.45 15.88
C ALA A 343 -3.32 2.39 17.09
N LYS A 344 -2.54 3.48 16.95
CA LYS A 344 -2.35 4.51 17.99
C LYS A 344 -3.64 5.27 18.28
N TYR A 345 -4.38 5.65 17.25
CA TYR A 345 -5.58 6.47 17.41
C TYR A 345 -6.89 5.68 17.41
N ASN A 346 -6.93 4.45 16.89
CA ASN A 346 -8.11 3.58 16.88
C ASN A 346 -9.44 4.33 16.59
N PRO A 347 -9.55 4.98 15.42
CA PRO A 347 -10.67 5.87 15.12
C PRO A 347 -12.00 5.09 15.05
N VAL A 348 -13.12 5.79 15.26
CA VAL A 348 -14.46 5.20 15.07
C VAL A 348 -14.89 5.17 13.61
N ALA A 349 -14.30 6.02 12.76
CA ALA A 349 -14.52 6.03 11.31
C ALA A 349 -13.20 6.33 10.58
N PHE A 350 -13.03 5.72 9.42
CA PHE A 350 -11.87 5.89 8.54
C PHE A 350 -12.36 6.10 7.11
N LEU A 351 -12.05 7.27 6.54
CA LEU A 351 -12.44 7.64 5.19
C LEU A 351 -11.19 7.61 4.30
N ASP A 352 -11.13 6.64 3.39
CA ASP A 352 -10.07 6.54 2.39
C ASP A 352 -10.57 7.14 1.07
N LEU A 353 -10.03 8.29 0.70
CA LEU A 353 -10.51 9.09 -0.42
C LEU A 353 -9.74 8.73 -1.70
N HIS A 354 -10.42 8.14 -2.68
CA HIS A 354 -9.88 7.62 -3.94
C HIS A 354 -10.49 8.27 -5.19
N GLY A 355 -9.97 7.87 -6.35
CA GLY A 355 -10.53 8.00 -7.69
C GLY A 355 -9.81 7.07 -8.70
N PHE A 356 -10.35 6.64 -9.82
CA PHE A 356 -11.63 7.02 -10.35
C PHE A 356 -12.28 5.75 -10.87
N VAL A 357 -13.53 5.57 -10.48
CA VAL A 357 -14.47 4.61 -11.08
C VAL A 357 -15.59 5.41 -11.74
N GLU A 358 -16.34 4.83 -12.67
CA GLU A 358 -17.33 5.59 -13.45
C GLU A 358 -18.44 6.18 -12.55
N GLU A 359 -18.86 5.43 -11.55
CA GLU A 359 -19.83 5.85 -10.55
C GLU A 359 -19.18 6.55 -9.35
N PHE A 360 -19.90 7.48 -8.72
CA PHE A 360 -19.53 7.91 -7.38
C PHE A 360 -19.90 6.79 -6.40
N LEU A 361 -18.91 6.12 -5.82
CA LEU A 361 -19.07 4.91 -5.02
C LEU A 361 -18.62 5.15 -3.58
N ILE A 362 -19.43 4.67 -2.63
CA ILE A 362 -19.14 4.74 -1.19
C ILE A 362 -19.39 3.36 -0.60
N GLU A 363 -18.34 2.71 -0.08
CA GLU A 363 -18.46 1.42 0.62
C GLU A 363 -19.43 1.52 1.81
N PRO A 364 -20.18 0.44 2.14
CA PRO A 364 -19.71 -0.95 2.23
C PRO A 364 -19.64 -1.82 0.96
N CYS A 365 -18.84 -2.90 1.04
CA CYS A 365 -18.51 -3.85 -0.02
C CYS A 365 -19.56 -4.96 -0.27
N THR A 366 -19.46 -5.65 -1.41
CA THR A 366 -20.20 -6.90 -1.68
C THR A 366 -19.65 -8.04 -0.81
N PRO A 367 -20.38 -9.16 -0.62
CA PRO A 367 -19.78 -10.41 -0.14
C PRO A 367 -18.80 -11.02 -1.18
N PRO A 368 -17.93 -11.99 -0.79
CA PRO A 368 -17.74 -12.52 0.56
C PRO A 368 -17.12 -11.48 1.51
N HIS A 369 -17.30 -11.72 2.80
CA HIS A 369 -16.79 -10.86 3.86
C HIS A 369 -15.80 -11.61 4.74
N GLU A 370 -14.73 -10.94 5.16
CA GLU A 370 -13.71 -11.55 6.02
C GLU A 370 -14.36 -12.07 7.33
N PRO A 371 -14.36 -13.39 7.60
CA PRO A 371 -14.94 -13.98 8.81
C PRO A 371 -14.47 -13.43 10.17
N ASN A 372 -13.33 -12.76 10.24
CA ASN A 372 -12.82 -12.14 11.47
C ASN A 372 -13.46 -10.80 11.80
N PHE A 373 -14.20 -10.17 10.88
CA PHE A 373 -14.96 -8.97 11.19
C PHE A 373 -16.08 -9.25 12.19
N GLU A 374 -16.36 -8.27 13.04
CA GLU A 374 -17.60 -8.20 13.81
C GLU A 374 -18.63 -7.41 12.97
N TYR A 375 -18.96 -7.95 11.80
CA TYR A 375 -19.67 -7.26 10.71
C TYR A 375 -21.05 -6.74 11.12
N ASP A 376 -21.75 -7.44 12.02
CA ASP A 376 -23.04 -6.99 12.55
C ASP A 376 -22.93 -5.66 13.31
N LEU A 377 -21.84 -5.42 14.04
CA LEU A 377 -21.64 -4.15 14.74
C LEU A 377 -21.11 -3.05 13.81
N LEU A 378 -20.30 -3.41 12.81
CA LEU A 378 -19.79 -2.48 11.81
C LEU A 378 -20.93 -1.93 10.92
N MET A 379 -21.86 -2.77 10.48
CA MET A 379 -22.98 -2.38 9.63
C MET A 379 -24.17 -1.79 10.40
N GLY A 380 -24.16 -1.86 11.73
CA GLY A 380 -25.21 -1.34 12.62
C GLY A 380 -26.24 -2.38 13.07
N GLY A 381 -26.18 -3.61 12.58
CA GLY A 381 -26.97 -4.72 13.10
C GLY A 381 -26.79 -6.04 12.33
N PRO A 382 -27.52 -7.10 12.72
CA PRO A 382 -27.61 -8.33 11.92
C PRO A 382 -28.23 -8.03 10.55
N ARG A 383 -27.80 -8.75 9.52
CA ARG A 383 -28.35 -8.64 8.17
C ARG A 383 -29.80 -9.12 8.13
N ASP A 384 -30.72 -8.29 7.66
CA ASP A 384 -32.08 -8.73 7.38
C ASP A 384 -32.10 -9.58 6.11
N SER A 385 -32.62 -10.80 6.21
CA SER A 385 -32.55 -11.79 5.13
C SER A 385 -33.40 -11.43 3.91
N LYS A 386 -34.27 -10.41 3.98
CA LYS A 386 -35.15 -10.01 2.88
C LYS A 386 -34.64 -8.79 2.14
N SER A 387 -34.17 -7.79 2.88
CA SER A 387 -33.65 -6.53 2.34
C SER A 387 -32.14 -6.58 2.09
N GLY A 388 -31.41 -7.44 2.79
CA GLY A 388 -29.94 -7.43 2.79
C GLY A 388 -29.32 -6.31 3.61
N ASP A 389 -30.12 -5.57 4.38
CA ASP A 389 -29.78 -4.32 5.08
C ASP A 389 -29.98 -4.46 6.62
N THR A 390 -29.67 -3.43 7.41
CA THR A 390 -29.85 -3.34 8.87
C THR A 390 -31.07 -2.52 9.32
N LEU A 391 -31.91 -2.07 8.38
CA LEU A 391 -33.15 -1.31 8.63
C LEU A 391 -32.95 0.01 9.39
N GLY A 392 -31.86 0.74 9.12
CA GLY A 392 -31.65 2.11 9.62
C GLY A 392 -30.95 2.22 10.98
N ALA A 393 -30.25 1.18 11.42
CA ALA A 393 -29.50 1.20 12.67
C ALA A 393 -28.13 1.90 12.50
N PRO A 394 -27.61 2.60 13.53
CA PRO A 394 -26.34 3.31 13.38
C PRO A 394 -25.15 2.41 13.06
N GLY A 395 -24.62 2.53 11.83
CA GLY A 395 -23.42 1.84 11.37
C GLY A 395 -22.94 2.36 10.01
N ALA A 396 -22.05 1.61 9.35
CA ALA A 396 -21.41 2.01 8.10
C ALA A 396 -22.42 2.22 6.95
N ILE A 397 -23.49 1.41 6.86
CA ILE A 397 -24.49 1.54 5.79
C ILE A 397 -25.17 2.91 5.81
N GLU A 398 -25.73 3.30 6.96
CA GLU A 398 -26.40 4.59 7.11
C GLU A 398 -25.41 5.76 7.06
N ASN A 399 -24.17 5.55 7.51
CA ASN A 399 -23.11 6.55 7.33
C ASN A 399 -22.83 6.79 5.83
N ALA A 400 -22.72 5.74 5.03
CA ALA A 400 -22.48 5.82 3.58
C ALA A 400 -23.61 6.55 2.85
N ARG A 401 -24.87 6.22 3.19
CA ARG A 401 -26.05 6.92 2.64
C ARG A 401 -26.03 8.41 2.94
N HIS A 402 -25.79 8.76 4.20
CA HIS A 402 -25.75 10.17 4.61
C HIS A 402 -24.58 10.92 3.95
N MET A 403 -23.40 10.29 3.84
CA MET A 403 -22.27 10.86 3.11
C MET A 403 -22.61 11.15 1.65
N GLY A 404 -23.19 10.16 0.95
CA GLY A 404 -23.59 10.28 -0.45
C GLY A 404 -24.64 11.37 -0.66
N ASP A 405 -25.69 11.40 0.16
CA ASP A 405 -26.78 12.38 0.10
C ASP A 405 -26.26 13.82 0.24
N ILE A 406 -25.38 14.06 1.22
CA ILE A 406 -24.74 15.37 1.42
C ILE A 406 -23.81 15.71 0.25
N ALA A 407 -23.02 14.76 -0.24
CA ALA A 407 -22.09 15.02 -1.34
C ALA A 407 -22.80 15.37 -2.65
N ILE A 408 -23.85 14.64 -3.04
CA ILE A 408 -24.60 14.95 -4.27
C ILE A 408 -25.40 16.26 -4.14
N ALA A 409 -25.90 16.59 -2.95
CA ALA A 409 -26.63 17.85 -2.71
C ALA A 409 -25.80 19.12 -2.92
N ASN A 410 -24.46 19.00 -2.85
CA ASN A 410 -23.52 20.12 -2.93
C ASN A 410 -22.66 20.11 -4.20
N THR A 411 -22.90 19.20 -5.12
CA THR A 411 -22.08 19.02 -6.33
C THR A 411 -22.90 18.78 -7.59
N LYS A 412 -22.21 18.69 -8.73
CA LYS A 412 -22.82 18.31 -10.03
C LYS A 412 -23.26 16.85 -10.11
N TYR A 413 -22.81 15.97 -9.21
CA TYR A 413 -23.18 14.55 -9.25
C TYR A 413 -24.61 14.35 -8.78
N ASP A 414 -25.37 13.52 -9.48
CA ASP A 414 -26.81 13.33 -9.20
C ASP A 414 -27.12 12.00 -8.51
N SER A 415 -26.12 11.12 -8.37
CA SER A 415 -26.25 9.81 -7.72
C SER A 415 -24.92 9.36 -7.14
N TYR A 416 -25.01 8.43 -6.19
CA TYR A 416 -23.91 7.60 -5.71
C TYR A 416 -24.42 6.16 -5.62
N ILE A 417 -23.49 5.21 -5.52
CA ILE A 417 -23.78 3.79 -5.30
C ILE A 417 -23.11 3.30 -4.02
N ILE A 418 -23.67 2.23 -3.46
CA ILE A 418 -23.08 1.44 -2.38
C ILE A 418 -22.91 0.01 -2.91
N PRO A 419 -21.67 -0.47 -3.11
CA PRO A 419 -21.41 -1.76 -3.77
C PRO A 419 -22.21 -2.92 -3.18
N MET A 420 -22.35 -2.99 -1.85
CA MET A 420 -23.15 -3.98 -1.15
C MET A 420 -24.58 -4.17 -1.71
N PHE A 421 -25.19 -3.11 -2.23
CA PHE A 421 -26.56 -3.13 -2.74
C PHE A 421 -26.66 -3.00 -4.27
N ASP A 422 -25.70 -2.30 -4.87
CA ASP A 422 -25.77 -1.91 -6.28
C ASP A 422 -24.94 -2.83 -7.19
N TYR A 423 -24.01 -3.61 -6.65
CA TYR A 423 -23.24 -4.62 -7.38
C TYR A 423 -23.66 -6.05 -7.00
N GLU A 424 -23.54 -6.99 -7.95
CA GLU A 424 -23.83 -8.40 -7.72
C GLU A 424 -22.69 -9.11 -6.97
N SER A 425 -21.44 -8.88 -7.40
CA SER A 425 -20.21 -9.43 -6.81
C SER A 425 -18.99 -8.63 -7.30
N GLY A 426 -17.78 -8.96 -6.83
CA GLY A 426 -16.52 -8.43 -7.37
C GLY A 426 -16.05 -7.09 -6.78
N TRP A 427 -16.68 -6.60 -5.71
CA TRP A 427 -16.17 -5.49 -4.88
C TRP A 427 -16.21 -5.90 -3.41
N ASP A 428 -15.55 -7.02 -3.10
CA ASP A 428 -15.58 -7.66 -1.79
C ASP A 428 -14.61 -7.04 -0.78
N ASP A 429 -14.83 -7.36 0.50
CA ASP A 429 -13.95 -6.97 1.62
C ASP A 429 -13.27 -8.18 2.31
N ASP A 430 -13.17 -9.32 1.61
CA ASP A 430 -12.46 -10.50 2.12
C ASP A 430 -10.93 -10.29 2.13
N PHE A 431 -10.41 -9.45 1.22
CA PHE A 431 -9.02 -9.03 1.26
C PHE A 431 -8.77 -7.78 2.14
N LEU A 432 -7.99 -7.97 3.21
CA LEU A 432 -7.63 -6.90 4.15
C LEU A 432 -6.56 -5.90 3.64
N GLY A 433 -6.13 -5.98 2.38
CA GLY A 433 -5.06 -5.11 1.87
C GLY A 433 -5.51 -3.70 1.48
N TYR A 434 -6.81 -3.48 1.25
CA TYR A 434 -7.35 -2.15 0.97
C TYR A 434 -7.40 -1.31 2.24
N THR A 435 -7.10 -0.02 2.20
CA THR A 435 -6.97 0.79 3.43
C THR A 435 -8.30 0.95 4.17
N GLY A 436 -9.39 1.22 3.43
CA GLY A 436 -10.74 1.30 3.99
C GLY A 436 -11.10 0.00 4.71
N VAL A 437 -10.93 -1.15 4.04
CA VAL A 437 -11.16 -2.49 4.61
C VAL A 437 -10.22 -2.82 5.77
N PHE A 438 -8.95 -2.45 5.69
CA PHE A 438 -7.98 -2.63 6.78
C PHE A 438 -8.39 -1.88 8.05
N SER A 439 -9.12 -0.77 7.94
CA SER A 439 -9.66 -0.09 9.12
C SER A 439 -10.82 -0.85 9.79
N LEU A 440 -11.59 -1.66 9.04
CA LEU A 440 -12.69 -2.47 9.56
C LEU A 440 -12.21 -3.50 10.58
N ILE A 441 -11.06 -4.16 10.33
CA ILE A 441 -10.49 -5.14 11.28
C ILE A 441 -10.01 -4.50 12.58
N HIS A 442 -9.80 -3.16 12.57
CA HIS A 442 -9.51 -2.38 13.77
C HIS A 442 -10.77 -1.91 14.52
N GLY A 443 -11.97 -2.14 13.96
CA GLY A 443 -13.26 -1.77 14.55
C GLY A 443 -13.73 -0.37 14.17
N ALA A 444 -13.22 0.22 13.09
CA ALA A 444 -13.69 1.50 12.55
C ALA A 444 -14.79 1.28 11.50
N LEU A 445 -15.65 2.29 11.30
CA LEU A 445 -16.47 2.41 10.09
C LEU A 445 -15.54 2.79 8.93
N GLY A 446 -15.05 1.79 8.21
CA GLY A 446 -14.13 1.94 7.09
C GLY A 446 -14.88 2.18 5.79
N HIS A 447 -14.49 3.23 5.06
CA HIS A 447 -15.09 3.58 3.78
C HIS A 447 -14.00 3.88 2.74
N THR A 448 -13.90 3.09 1.69
CA THR A 448 -13.38 3.59 0.42
C THR A 448 -14.43 4.48 -0.23
N VAL A 449 -14.02 5.68 -0.62
CA VAL A 449 -14.84 6.66 -1.35
C VAL A 449 -14.19 6.85 -2.70
N GLU A 450 -14.81 6.35 -3.77
CA GLU A 450 -14.33 6.47 -5.14
C GLU A 450 -15.15 7.54 -5.87
N ILE A 451 -14.48 8.50 -6.50
CA ILE A 451 -15.13 9.59 -7.24
C ILE A 451 -14.85 9.49 -8.73
N PRO A 452 -15.68 10.07 -9.61
CA PRO A 452 -15.57 9.77 -11.03
C PRO A 452 -14.55 10.59 -11.82
N GLU A 453 -14.13 11.78 -11.35
CA GLU A 453 -13.36 12.70 -12.20
C GLU A 453 -12.24 13.45 -11.48
N GLN A 454 -11.14 13.75 -12.16
CA GLN A 454 -10.08 14.59 -11.60
C GLN A 454 -10.35 16.08 -11.87
N ASN A 455 -11.26 16.69 -11.10
CA ASN A 455 -11.66 18.10 -11.22
C ASN A 455 -12.12 18.75 -9.89
N GLU A 456 -12.47 20.05 -9.94
CA GLU A 456 -12.93 20.83 -8.78
C GLU A 456 -14.19 20.26 -8.12
N GLN A 457 -15.17 19.79 -8.92
CA GLN A 457 -16.45 19.28 -8.40
C GLN A 457 -16.26 17.99 -7.59
N SER A 458 -15.30 17.18 -8.00
CA SER A 458 -14.88 15.97 -7.33
C SER A 458 -14.13 16.23 -6.02
N MET A 459 -13.32 17.29 -5.96
CA MET A 459 -12.73 17.76 -4.69
C MET A 459 -13.83 18.25 -3.72
N ILE A 460 -14.81 18.99 -4.22
CA ILE A 460 -15.96 19.44 -3.42
C ILE A 460 -16.82 18.24 -2.97
N ALA A 461 -16.98 17.21 -3.80
CA ALA A 461 -17.70 15.99 -3.45
C ALA A 461 -17.04 15.29 -2.26
N HIS A 462 -15.72 15.05 -2.33
CA HIS A 462 -14.95 14.49 -1.22
C HIS A 462 -15.05 15.33 0.05
N GLU A 463 -14.95 16.67 -0.04
CA GLU A 463 -15.13 17.55 1.12
C GLU A 463 -16.50 17.33 1.79
N HIS A 464 -17.57 17.26 0.98
CA HIS A 464 -18.93 17.09 1.49
C HIS A 464 -19.24 15.66 1.95
N THR A 465 -18.55 14.65 1.42
CA THR A 465 -18.53 13.29 1.97
C THR A 465 -17.97 13.32 3.39
N ILE A 466 -16.83 13.99 3.63
CA ILE A 466 -16.26 14.10 4.99
C ILE A 466 -17.21 14.86 5.92
N ILE A 467 -17.80 15.97 5.46
CA ILE A 467 -18.79 16.74 6.24
C ILE A 467 -20.00 15.87 6.59
N GLY A 468 -20.52 15.10 5.62
CA GLY A 468 -21.61 14.15 5.84
C GLY A 468 -21.25 13.10 6.89
N ALA A 469 -20.03 12.56 6.84
CA ALA A 469 -19.57 11.62 7.86
C ALA A 469 -19.56 12.24 9.26
N ILE A 470 -19.00 13.44 9.39
CA ILE A 470 -18.95 14.16 10.68
C ILE A 470 -20.36 14.47 11.19
N ASP A 471 -21.26 14.92 10.32
CA ASP A 471 -22.66 15.22 10.68
C ASP A 471 -23.39 13.97 11.19
N TYR A 472 -23.33 12.89 10.43
CA TYR A 472 -23.96 11.62 10.79
C TYR A 472 -23.43 11.05 12.10
N ILE A 473 -22.09 11.03 12.27
CA ILE A 473 -21.46 10.53 13.48
C ILE A 473 -21.77 11.45 14.66
N SER A 474 -21.86 12.77 14.47
CA SER A 474 -22.27 13.71 15.52
C SER A 474 -23.68 13.40 16.02
N GLN A 475 -24.60 13.07 15.13
CA GLN A 475 -25.99 12.72 15.47
C GLN A 475 -26.11 11.36 16.16
N ASN A 476 -25.15 10.44 15.94
CA ASN A 476 -25.20 9.05 16.40
C ASN A 476 -24.01 8.64 17.30
N LYS A 477 -23.28 9.61 17.85
CA LYS A 477 -21.96 9.43 18.49
C LYS A 477 -21.91 8.30 19.51
N ASN A 478 -22.87 8.28 20.43
CA ASN A 478 -22.91 7.29 21.52
C ASN A 478 -23.12 5.87 20.98
N GLU A 479 -24.00 5.68 20.01
CA GLU A 479 -24.29 4.35 19.45
C GLU A 479 -23.11 3.83 18.61
N ILE A 480 -22.52 4.67 17.76
CA ILE A 480 -21.34 4.30 16.96
C ILE A 480 -20.16 3.95 17.87
N TYR A 481 -19.90 4.74 18.91
CA TYR A 481 -18.81 4.42 19.84
C TYR A 481 -19.09 3.16 20.66
N LYS A 482 -20.35 2.93 21.07
CA LYS A 482 -20.74 1.68 21.73
C LYS A 482 -20.54 0.46 20.83
N ASN A 483 -20.82 0.55 19.52
CA ASN A 483 -20.54 -0.54 18.59
C ASN A 483 -19.05 -0.92 18.61
N GLN A 484 -18.14 0.05 18.50
CA GLN A 484 -16.69 -0.21 18.60
C GLN A 484 -16.29 -0.79 19.97
N LEU A 485 -16.86 -0.29 21.07
CA LEU A 485 -16.61 -0.83 22.41
C LEU A 485 -17.10 -2.27 22.55
N LEU A 486 -18.24 -2.62 21.94
CA LEU A 486 -18.76 -3.99 21.91
C LEU A 486 -17.88 -4.91 21.08
N ILE A 487 -17.31 -4.45 19.96
CA ILE A 487 -16.28 -5.19 19.21
C ILE A 487 -15.09 -5.52 20.13
N ASN A 488 -14.58 -4.52 20.85
CA ASN A 488 -13.48 -4.73 21.80
C ASN A 488 -13.88 -5.69 22.94
N GLN A 489 -15.10 -5.59 23.46
CA GLN A 489 -15.60 -6.45 24.53
C GLN A 489 -15.72 -7.91 24.06
N ARG A 490 -16.29 -8.15 22.87
CA ARG A 490 -16.28 -9.48 22.23
C ARG A 490 -14.86 -9.98 22.04
N GLY A 491 -13.91 -9.09 21.79
CA GLY A 491 -12.47 -9.34 21.80
C GLY A 491 -11.99 -9.92 23.14
N ILE A 492 -12.19 -9.16 24.22
CA ILE A 492 -11.79 -9.54 25.58
C ILE A 492 -12.43 -10.85 26.04
N ASP A 493 -13.69 -11.08 25.69
CA ASP A 493 -14.43 -12.28 26.10
C ASP A 493 -14.13 -13.50 25.21
N ASN A 494 -13.31 -13.34 24.17
CA ASN A 494 -13.09 -14.32 23.10
C ASN A 494 -14.42 -14.86 22.52
N GLU A 495 -15.41 -13.97 22.38
CA GLU A 495 -16.76 -14.32 21.96
C GLU A 495 -16.82 -14.56 20.45
N ASP A 496 -17.54 -15.60 20.04
CA ASP A 496 -17.92 -15.80 18.64
C ASP A 496 -19.43 -15.63 18.49
N ASN A 497 -19.84 -14.38 18.27
CA ASN A 497 -21.23 -13.97 18.27
C ASN A 497 -21.96 -14.45 17.00
N LYS A 498 -23.12 -15.08 17.18
CA LYS A 498 -23.93 -15.66 16.10
C LYS A 498 -24.65 -14.63 15.22
N ASN A 499 -24.76 -13.37 15.64
CA ASN A 499 -25.33 -12.33 14.78
C ASN A 499 -24.44 -12.05 13.56
N VAL A 500 -23.13 -12.24 13.69
CA VAL A 500 -22.18 -12.10 12.56
C VAL A 500 -22.49 -13.12 11.47
N ASP A 501 -23.01 -14.31 11.84
CA ASP A 501 -23.32 -15.34 10.87
C ASP A 501 -24.33 -14.90 9.82
N THR A 502 -25.19 -13.91 10.12
CA THR A 502 -26.19 -13.37 9.18
C THR A 502 -25.57 -12.67 7.97
N TRP A 503 -24.31 -12.21 8.08
CA TRP A 503 -23.57 -11.55 7.02
C TRP A 503 -22.76 -12.52 6.14
N HIS A 504 -22.46 -13.72 6.64
CA HIS A 504 -21.78 -14.73 5.83
C HIS A 504 -22.79 -15.55 5.04
N ILE A 505 -22.90 -15.23 3.75
CA ILE A 505 -23.80 -15.86 2.79
C ILE A 505 -23.03 -16.57 1.68
N ASP A 506 -23.66 -17.57 1.05
CA ASP A 506 -23.20 -18.13 -0.21
C ASP A 506 -23.63 -17.24 -1.41
N PRO A 507 -23.15 -17.49 -2.64
CA PRO A 507 -23.57 -16.75 -3.83
C PRO A 507 -25.07 -16.84 -4.14
N SER A 508 -25.80 -17.79 -3.55
CA SER A 508 -27.26 -17.90 -3.66
C SER A 508 -28.00 -17.09 -2.58
N GLY A 509 -27.29 -16.38 -1.71
CA GLY A 509 -27.82 -15.58 -0.61
C GLY A 509 -28.21 -16.39 0.63
N ASN A 510 -27.87 -17.68 0.70
CA ASN A 510 -28.15 -18.49 1.88
C ASN A 510 -27.11 -18.23 2.97
N GLN A 511 -27.56 -18.11 4.21
CA GLN A 511 -26.67 -17.97 5.36
C GLN A 511 -25.81 -19.23 5.57
N ILE A 512 -24.49 -19.09 5.53
CA ILE A 512 -23.51 -20.15 5.81
C ILE A 512 -22.81 -19.95 7.16
N GLY A 513 -22.77 -18.72 7.67
CA GLY A 513 -22.11 -18.36 8.92
C GLY A 513 -20.57 -18.43 8.86
N ARG A 514 -19.91 -18.07 9.97
CA ARG A 514 -18.44 -18.15 10.06
C ARG A 514 -17.92 -19.59 9.87
N PRO A 515 -16.72 -19.77 9.27
CA PRO A 515 -16.13 -21.07 8.96
C PRO A 515 -15.53 -21.74 10.21
N ARG A 516 -16.39 -22.30 11.07
CA ARG A 516 -15.98 -22.93 12.35
C ARG A 516 -15.41 -24.34 12.22
N GLY A 517 -15.65 -25.00 11.08
CA GLY A 517 -15.38 -26.41 10.90
C GLY A 517 -16.13 -27.24 11.97
N GLU A 518 -15.40 -28.10 12.67
CA GLU A 518 -15.95 -28.93 13.76
C GLU A 518 -15.96 -28.23 15.13
N ASN A 519 -15.45 -27.00 15.23
CA ASN A 519 -15.34 -26.28 16.50
C ASN A 519 -16.63 -25.54 16.87
N GLU A 520 -16.87 -25.35 18.17
CA GLU A 520 -18.01 -24.55 18.63
C GLU A 520 -17.78 -23.02 18.45
N ASN A 521 -16.54 -22.58 18.63
CA ASN A 521 -16.09 -21.20 18.53
C ASN A 521 -15.11 -21.06 17.36
N PHE A 522 -15.30 -20.05 16.51
CA PHE A 522 -14.38 -19.74 15.42
C PHE A 522 -12.96 -19.42 15.92
N PHE A 523 -12.84 -18.60 16.97
CA PHE A 523 -11.56 -18.15 17.52
C PHE A 523 -10.94 -19.19 18.48
N PRO A 524 -9.64 -19.52 18.33
CA PRO A 524 -8.94 -20.38 19.29
C PRO A 524 -8.73 -19.67 20.64
N ASP A 525 -8.25 -20.41 21.65
CA ASP A 525 -7.89 -19.79 22.93
C ASP A 525 -6.53 -19.05 22.82
N TYR A 526 -5.57 -19.68 22.13
CA TYR A 526 -4.22 -19.13 21.92
C TYR A 526 -3.65 -19.55 20.57
N TYR A 527 -2.68 -18.79 20.08
CA TYR A 527 -1.62 -19.29 19.19
C TYR A 527 -0.29 -19.40 19.94
N ILE A 528 0.47 -20.47 19.70
CA ILE A 528 1.88 -20.59 20.11
C ILE A 528 2.76 -20.38 18.88
N LEU A 529 3.66 -19.40 18.94
CA LEU A 529 4.72 -19.22 17.95
C LEU A 529 6.06 -19.60 18.60
N PRO A 530 6.55 -20.83 18.41
CA PRO A 530 7.80 -21.28 19.01
C PRO A 530 9.00 -20.52 18.45
N LEU A 531 10.05 -20.37 19.27
CA LEU A 531 11.33 -19.80 18.87
C LEU A 531 12.47 -20.83 18.84
N ASP A 532 12.23 -22.03 19.38
CA ASP A 532 13.23 -23.07 19.46
C ASP A 532 13.36 -23.87 18.16
N LYS A 533 14.57 -24.34 17.87
CA LYS A 533 14.88 -25.04 16.62
C LYS A 533 14.08 -26.33 16.42
N ALA A 534 13.61 -26.98 17.48
CA ALA A 534 12.90 -28.26 17.36
C ALA A 534 11.46 -28.06 16.87
N ASN A 535 10.83 -26.92 17.20
CA ASN A 535 9.43 -26.64 16.89
C ASN A 535 9.22 -25.50 15.89
N GLN A 536 10.29 -24.83 15.44
CA GLN A 536 10.21 -23.66 14.56
C GLN A 536 11.20 -23.73 13.39
N LYS A 537 10.68 -23.79 12.17
CA LYS A 537 11.46 -23.78 10.93
C LYS A 537 12.05 -22.41 10.58
N ASN A 538 11.39 -21.31 10.97
CA ASN A 538 11.84 -19.94 10.68
C ASN A 538 11.65 -18.99 11.88
N PRO A 539 12.52 -19.02 12.90
CA PRO A 539 12.40 -18.15 14.06
C PRO A 539 12.57 -16.65 13.73
N LEU A 540 13.29 -16.30 12.66
CA LEU A 540 13.41 -14.90 12.22
C LEU A 540 12.04 -14.31 11.95
N GLU A 541 11.19 -15.05 11.25
CA GLU A 541 9.87 -14.56 10.89
C GLU A 541 8.95 -14.43 12.10
N VAL A 542 9.09 -15.29 13.12
CA VAL A 542 8.39 -15.09 14.39
C VAL A 542 8.76 -13.75 15.03
N TYR A 543 10.03 -13.34 15.00
CA TYR A 543 10.40 -12.00 15.47
C TYR A 543 9.79 -10.88 14.61
N ASN A 544 9.75 -11.04 13.28
CA ASN A 544 9.08 -10.08 12.39
C ASN A 544 7.59 -9.98 12.71
N MET A 545 6.94 -11.11 12.99
CA MET A 545 5.53 -11.18 13.37
C MET A 545 5.23 -10.55 14.71
N VAL A 546 6.10 -10.71 15.70
CA VAL A 546 5.97 -9.98 16.97
C VAL A 546 6.01 -8.46 16.73
N GLU A 547 6.92 -7.98 15.87
CA GLU A 547 6.95 -6.55 15.51
C GLU A 547 5.69 -6.10 14.78
N TYR A 548 5.17 -6.93 13.86
CA TYR A 548 3.90 -6.69 13.18
C TYR A 548 2.74 -6.58 14.17
N PHE A 549 2.60 -7.53 15.09
CA PHE A 549 1.52 -7.54 16.08
C PHE A 549 1.59 -6.33 17.02
N ILE A 550 2.77 -6.00 17.54
CA ILE A 550 2.96 -4.82 18.40
C ILE A 550 2.60 -3.53 17.65
N ARG A 551 3.02 -3.39 16.38
CA ARG A 551 2.70 -2.22 15.56
C ARG A 551 1.19 -2.00 15.43
N ASN A 552 0.43 -3.09 15.35
CA ASN A 552 -1.03 -3.06 15.26
C ASN A 552 -1.75 -3.11 16.62
N ASN A 553 -1.03 -2.86 17.72
CA ASN A 553 -1.56 -2.84 19.09
C ASN A 553 -2.18 -4.19 19.55
N VAL A 554 -1.68 -5.31 19.02
CA VAL A 554 -1.98 -6.66 19.53
C VAL A 554 -1.07 -6.95 20.72
N LYS A 555 -1.65 -7.42 21.83
CA LYS A 555 -0.91 -7.85 23.01
C LYS A 555 -0.19 -9.18 22.74
N VAL A 556 1.13 -9.17 22.92
CA VAL A 556 2.03 -10.31 22.72
C VAL A 556 2.58 -10.78 24.06
N TYR A 557 2.71 -12.09 24.28
CA TYR A 557 3.24 -12.65 25.52
C TYR A 557 4.36 -13.65 25.27
N THR A 558 5.21 -13.87 26.28
CA THR A 558 6.15 -15.01 26.34
C THR A 558 5.75 -15.97 27.46
N SER A 559 5.98 -17.26 27.26
CA SER A 559 5.79 -18.27 28.31
C SER A 559 6.89 -18.16 29.38
N THR A 560 6.51 -18.17 30.66
CA THR A 560 7.44 -18.16 31.81
C THR A 560 7.80 -19.57 32.30
N GLN A 561 7.11 -20.59 31.77
CA GLN A 561 7.31 -22.00 32.08
C GLN A 561 7.13 -22.84 30.79
N PRO A 562 7.72 -24.04 30.71
CA PRO A 562 7.41 -24.97 29.64
C PRO A 562 5.94 -25.38 29.65
N VAL A 563 5.36 -25.62 28.48
CA VAL A 563 3.98 -26.06 28.30
C VAL A 563 3.93 -27.21 27.33
N GLU A 564 3.17 -28.25 27.68
CA GLU A 564 2.88 -29.36 26.79
C GLU A 564 1.47 -29.19 26.19
N TYR A 565 1.36 -29.34 24.88
CA TYR A 565 0.08 -29.35 24.17
C TYR A 565 0.11 -30.39 23.06
N LYS A 566 -0.92 -31.24 23.00
CA LYS A 566 -1.01 -32.38 22.05
C LYS A 566 0.28 -33.24 22.00
N GLY A 567 0.95 -33.44 23.14
CA GLY A 567 2.18 -34.24 23.25
C GLY A 567 3.47 -33.54 22.79
N VAL A 568 3.41 -32.27 22.37
CA VAL A 568 4.57 -31.45 22.01
C VAL A 568 4.90 -30.53 23.18
N ASN A 569 6.17 -30.52 23.59
CA ASN A 569 6.66 -29.65 24.66
C ASN A 569 7.27 -28.36 24.08
N TYR A 570 6.65 -27.24 24.41
CA TYR A 570 7.13 -25.90 24.09
C TYR A 570 7.92 -25.34 25.28
N PRO A 571 9.18 -24.91 25.08
CA PRO A 571 10.01 -24.43 26.17
C PRO A 571 9.55 -23.07 26.72
N THR A 572 10.14 -22.67 27.84
CA THR A 572 10.05 -21.29 28.34
C THR A 572 10.57 -20.31 27.30
N GLY A 573 9.89 -19.18 27.15
CA GLY A 573 10.23 -18.13 26.18
C GLY A 573 9.54 -18.26 24.83
N SER A 574 8.71 -19.29 24.60
CA SER A 574 7.84 -19.35 23.42
C SER A 574 6.90 -18.14 23.38
N ILE A 575 6.65 -17.61 22.18
CA ILE A 575 5.68 -16.53 22.00
C ILE A 575 4.28 -17.15 22.09
N VAL A 576 3.40 -16.51 22.85
CA VAL A 576 2.01 -16.91 23.04
C VAL A 576 1.11 -15.72 22.76
N MET A 577 0.08 -15.96 21.98
CA MET A 577 -0.89 -14.97 21.51
C MET A 577 -2.29 -15.38 21.98
N PRO A 578 -2.73 -14.96 23.18
CA PRO A 578 -4.10 -15.19 23.65
C PRO A 578 -5.11 -14.43 22.80
N LEU A 579 -6.25 -15.04 22.46
CA LEU A 579 -7.29 -14.37 21.67
C LEU A 579 -8.27 -13.57 22.53
N ASN A 580 -8.24 -13.73 23.86
CA ASN A 580 -9.03 -12.92 24.80
C ASN A 580 -8.46 -11.50 24.96
N GLN A 581 -8.43 -10.75 23.86
CA GLN A 581 -7.92 -9.38 23.78
C GLN A 581 -8.72 -8.56 22.74
N ALA A 582 -8.76 -7.23 22.89
CA ALA A 582 -9.53 -6.36 21.99
C ALA A 582 -9.17 -6.53 20.50
N LYS A 583 -7.91 -6.85 20.19
CA LYS A 583 -7.42 -7.05 18.81
C LYS A 583 -7.45 -8.50 18.34
N LYS A 584 -8.35 -9.35 18.88
CA LYS A 584 -8.48 -10.76 18.49
C LYS A 584 -8.66 -10.96 16.98
N SER A 585 -9.46 -10.09 16.33
CA SER A 585 -9.85 -10.25 14.94
C SER A 585 -8.64 -10.12 14.00
N LEU A 586 -7.82 -9.09 14.18
CA LEU A 586 -6.59 -8.93 13.41
C LEU A 586 -5.56 -10.03 13.70
N LEU A 587 -5.44 -10.45 14.97
CA LEU A 587 -4.57 -11.54 15.35
C LEU A 587 -4.97 -12.85 14.65
N ASN A 588 -6.25 -13.18 14.68
CA ASN A 588 -6.77 -14.40 14.07
C ASN A 588 -6.67 -14.31 12.55
N ALA A 589 -7.06 -13.20 11.92
CA ALA A 589 -6.93 -12.99 10.48
C ALA A 589 -5.50 -13.32 9.98
N ALA A 590 -4.47 -12.79 10.65
CA ALA A 590 -3.09 -13.02 10.25
C ALA A 590 -2.63 -14.48 10.36
N LEU A 591 -3.15 -15.26 11.32
CA LEU A 591 -2.67 -16.62 11.65
C LEU A 591 -3.63 -17.74 11.23
N PHE A 592 -4.87 -17.41 10.89
CA PHE A 592 -5.89 -18.32 10.41
C PHE A 592 -5.50 -18.90 9.05
N THR A 593 -5.95 -20.14 8.78
CA THR A 593 -5.63 -20.85 7.54
C THR A 593 -6.29 -20.22 6.32
N GLY A 594 -7.41 -19.52 6.49
CA GLY A 594 -8.19 -18.89 5.43
C GLY A 594 -9.37 -19.73 4.95
N THR A 595 -10.05 -19.25 3.90
CA THR A 595 -11.22 -19.86 3.28
C THR A 595 -11.05 -20.05 1.77
N ASP A 596 -11.81 -20.99 1.22
CA ASP A 596 -11.94 -21.20 -0.22
C ASP A 596 -13.18 -20.45 -0.71
N GLU A 597 -12.96 -19.35 -1.42
CA GLU A 597 -14.00 -18.48 -1.96
C GLU A 597 -14.35 -18.83 -3.42
N SER A 598 -13.88 -19.96 -3.95
CA SER A 598 -14.04 -20.37 -5.35
C SER A 598 -15.50 -20.63 -5.79
N GLN A 599 -16.48 -20.50 -4.89
CA GLN A 599 -17.89 -20.53 -5.23
C GLN A 599 -18.38 -19.20 -5.84
N TRP A 600 -17.70 -18.09 -5.54
CA TRP A 600 -17.99 -16.78 -6.09
C TRP A 600 -17.52 -16.67 -7.54
N ASP A 601 -18.28 -15.97 -8.36
CA ASP A 601 -18.01 -15.78 -9.79
C ASP A 601 -17.00 -14.66 -10.08
N ALA A 602 -16.88 -13.69 -9.17
CA ALA A 602 -15.93 -12.59 -9.25
C ALA A 602 -15.44 -12.18 -7.85
N MET A 603 -14.17 -11.79 -7.78
CA MET A 603 -13.56 -11.12 -6.63
C MET A 603 -12.75 -9.92 -7.10
N TYR A 604 -12.61 -8.92 -6.23
CA TYR A 604 -11.92 -7.68 -6.57
C TYR A 604 -10.39 -7.86 -6.65
N ALA A 605 -9.82 -8.67 -5.75
CA ALA A 605 -8.41 -9.09 -5.83
C ALA A 605 -8.15 -10.39 -5.05
N GLU A 606 -6.87 -10.76 -4.96
CA GLU A 606 -6.36 -11.86 -4.16
C GLU A 606 -6.68 -11.73 -2.66
N VAL A 607 -7.07 -12.84 -2.02
CA VAL A 607 -7.53 -12.96 -0.62
C VAL A 607 -6.60 -13.79 0.28
N VAL A 608 -5.57 -14.46 -0.26
CA VAL A 608 -4.69 -15.31 0.56
C VAL A 608 -3.86 -14.48 1.53
N LEU A 609 -4.20 -14.58 2.82
CA LEU A 609 -3.46 -13.96 3.91
C LEU A 609 -2.45 -14.92 4.55
N ASN A 610 -2.93 -15.97 5.23
CA ASN A 610 -2.21 -17.05 5.91
C ASN A 610 -0.69 -16.81 6.10
N PHE A 611 -0.33 -15.95 7.05
CA PHE A 611 1.06 -15.55 7.24
C PHE A 611 1.99 -16.72 7.58
N PRO A 612 1.58 -17.72 8.41
CA PRO A 612 2.41 -18.90 8.67
C PRO A 612 2.84 -19.62 7.40
N ALA A 613 1.92 -19.84 6.45
CA ALA A 613 2.22 -20.46 5.17
C ALA A 613 3.06 -19.53 4.27
N MET A 614 2.59 -18.30 4.06
CA MET A 614 3.17 -17.37 3.08
C MET A 614 4.55 -16.86 3.49
N ARG A 615 4.84 -16.82 4.79
CA ARG A 615 6.12 -16.38 5.37
C ARG A 615 6.93 -17.51 6.00
N GLY A 616 6.35 -18.71 6.06
CA GLY A 616 7.09 -19.95 6.30
C GLY A 616 7.53 -20.13 7.74
N PHE A 617 6.69 -19.81 8.72
CA PHE A 617 6.92 -20.08 10.14
C PHE A 617 5.83 -20.98 10.72
N ASP A 618 6.15 -21.67 11.81
CA ASP A 618 5.21 -22.54 12.49
C ASP A 618 4.36 -21.75 13.49
N SER A 619 3.04 -21.93 13.41
CA SER A 619 2.04 -21.38 14.32
C SER A 619 1.11 -22.50 14.77
N ILE A 620 0.86 -22.60 16.07
CA ILE A 620 0.09 -23.71 16.65
C ILE A 620 -1.19 -23.16 17.27
N GLU A 621 -2.32 -23.57 16.70
CA GLU A 621 -3.64 -23.27 17.23
C GLU A 621 -3.94 -24.10 18.50
N VAL A 622 -4.27 -23.42 19.59
CA VAL A 622 -4.56 -24.02 20.89
C VAL A 622 -6.04 -23.85 21.23
N ARG A 623 -6.74 -24.97 21.43
CA ARG A 623 -8.14 -25.08 21.86
C ARG A 623 -8.19 -25.69 23.27
N SER A 624 -7.59 -25.01 24.21
CA SER A 624 -7.49 -25.43 25.61
C SER A 624 -7.44 -24.21 26.52
N SER A 625 -8.61 -23.67 26.84
CA SER A 625 -8.76 -22.58 27.80
C SER A 625 -8.01 -22.85 29.11
N GLY A 626 -7.33 -21.83 29.64
CA GLY A 626 -6.57 -21.89 30.89
C GLY A 626 -5.18 -22.56 30.80
N LEU A 627 -4.76 -23.05 29.62
CA LEU A 627 -3.47 -23.74 29.46
C LEU A 627 -2.27 -22.89 29.93
N PHE A 628 -2.35 -21.58 29.73
CA PHE A 628 -1.31 -20.59 30.03
C PHE A 628 -1.57 -19.76 31.29
N ASP A 629 -2.55 -20.13 32.12
CA ASP A 629 -2.87 -19.38 33.35
C ASP A 629 -1.66 -19.21 34.26
N SER A 630 -1.35 -17.96 34.62
CA SER A 630 -0.19 -17.58 35.42
C SER A 630 1.19 -17.98 34.84
N LYS A 631 1.25 -18.32 33.53
CA LYS A 631 2.48 -18.72 32.83
C LYS A 631 2.91 -17.73 31.74
N LEU A 632 2.34 -16.53 31.72
CA LEU A 632 2.61 -15.53 30.68
C LEU A 632 3.23 -14.27 31.24
N GLN A 633 4.12 -13.68 30.46
CA GLN A 633 4.66 -12.35 30.66
C GLN A 633 4.44 -11.52 29.39
N GLU A 634 3.81 -10.35 29.52
CA GLU A 634 3.57 -9.44 28.41
C GLU A 634 4.87 -8.87 27.83
N VAL A 635 4.93 -8.80 26.51
CA VAL A 635 6.01 -8.20 25.74
C VAL A 635 5.65 -6.73 25.48
N LYS A 636 6.20 -5.83 26.30
CA LYS A 636 5.86 -4.39 26.26
C LYS A 636 6.59 -3.58 25.20
N SER A 637 7.55 -4.19 24.50
CA SER A 637 8.36 -3.51 23.48
C SER A 637 8.91 -4.53 22.49
N LYS A 638 9.39 -4.05 21.34
CA LYS A 638 10.07 -4.88 20.34
C LYS A 638 11.08 -5.84 20.98
N ILE A 639 10.94 -7.12 20.67
CA ILE A 639 11.91 -8.14 21.08
C ILE A 639 13.17 -7.95 20.24
N SER A 640 14.31 -7.83 20.90
CA SER A 640 15.59 -7.73 20.19
C SER A 640 15.88 -9.05 19.48
N LYS A 641 16.00 -8.98 18.15
CA LYS A 641 16.46 -10.11 17.34
C LYS A 641 17.88 -10.51 17.80
N PRO A 642 18.13 -11.77 18.15
CA PRO A 642 19.47 -12.21 18.56
C PRO A 642 20.48 -12.05 17.43
N ALA A 643 21.71 -11.66 17.75
CA ALA A 643 22.80 -11.78 16.79
C ALA A 643 23.16 -13.26 16.59
N THR A 644 23.49 -13.65 15.36
CA THR A 644 23.99 -15.00 15.07
C THR A 644 25.26 -15.27 15.86
N THR A 645 25.29 -16.38 16.60
CA THR A 645 26.48 -16.81 17.35
C THR A 645 27.03 -18.11 16.74
N ILE A 646 28.31 -18.10 16.35
CA ILE A 646 28.99 -19.24 15.73
C ILE A 646 29.94 -19.90 16.73
N ASN A 647 29.45 -20.92 17.44
CA ASN A 647 30.11 -21.59 18.57
C ASN A 647 30.88 -22.86 18.19
N HIS A 648 31.55 -22.87 17.04
CA HIS A 648 32.43 -23.96 16.62
C HIS A 648 33.70 -23.44 15.94
N SER A 649 34.67 -24.35 15.77
CA SER A 649 36.01 -24.07 15.26
C SER A 649 36.32 -24.68 13.90
N THR A 650 35.34 -25.34 13.25
CA THR A 650 35.51 -25.86 11.88
C THR A 650 35.85 -24.73 10.91
N GLU A 651 36.68 -25.00 9.91
CA GLU A 651 37.09 -24.00 8.91
C GLU A 651 35.89 -23.49 8.08
N LYS A 652 34.94 -24.39 7.81
CA LYS A 652 33.72 -24.12 7.07
C LYS A 652 32.49 -24.23 7.98
N THR A 653 31.48 -23.43 7.67
CA THR A 653 30.17 -23.37 8.32
C THR A 653 29.09 -23.63 7.28
N ILE A 654 28.08 -24.40 7.64
CA ILE A 654 26.81 -24.49 6.91
C ILE A 654 25.93 -23.34 7.36
N VAL A 655 25.35 -22.61 6.40
CA VAL A 655 24.24 -21.68 6.64
C VAL A 655 22.99 -22.33 6.06
N GLU A 656 22.02 -22.63 6.92
CA GLU A 656 20.74 -23.17 6.48
C GLU A 656 19.97 -22.09 5.72
N ASN A 657 19.50 -22.39 4.50
CA ASN A 657 18.66 -21.46 3.76
C ASN A 657 17.20 -21.57 4.24
N ASN A 658 16.92 -21.03 5.42
CA ASN A 658 15.61 -21.08 6.06
C ASN A 658 14.95 -19.70 6.22
N SER A 659 15.59 -18.63 5.76
CA SER A 659 15.12 -17.26 5.99
C SER A 659 15.69 -16.28 4.96
N THR A 660 15.09 -15.10 4.85
CA THR A 660 15.58 -14.01 3.99
C THR A 660 16.96 -13.50 4.44
N ASP A 661 17.25 -13.50 5.74
CA ASP A 661 18.59 -13.15 6.27
C ASP A 661 19.68 -14.09 5.78
N ALA A 662 19.40 -15.39 5.61
CA ALA A 662 20.36 -16.33 5.03
C ALA A 662 20.74 -15.93 3.59
N ILE A 663 19.76 -15.57 2.76
CA ILE A 663 19.98 -15.10 1.38
C ILE A 663 20.76 -13.78 1.40
N LYS A 664 20.37 -12.82 2.23
CA LYS A 664 21.06 -11.52 2.34
C LYS A 664 22.51 -11.68 2.81
N ALA A 665 22.78 -12.59 3.74
CA ALA A 665 24.14 -12.90 4.19
C ALA A 665 24.99 -13.53 3.07
N VAL A 666 24.43 -14.47 2.30
CA VAL A 666 25.09 -15.07 1.14
C VAL A 666 25.41 -14.02 0.09
N ASN A 667 24.45 -13.17 -0.28
CA ASN A 667 24.67 -12.07 -1.22
C ASN A 667 25.69 -11.06 -0.70
N ASN A 668 25.76 -10.79 0.61
CA ASN A 668 26.81 -9.95 1.21
C ASN A 668 28.21 -10.54 0.98
N LEU A 669 28.38 -11.85 1.20
CA LEU A 669 29.65 -12.54 0.97
C LEU A 669 30.04 -12.54 -0.52
N LEU A 670 29.11 -12.89 -1.40
CA LEU A 670 29.32 -12.89 -2.85
C LEU A 670 29.68 -11.48 -3.37
N ASN A 671 29.04 -10.43 -2.86
CA ASN A 671 29.34 -9.05 -3.21
C ASN A 671 30.74 -8.59 -2.73
N LYS A 672 31.31 -9.26 -1.72
CA LYS A 672 32.70 -9.09 -1.28
C LYS A 672 33.68 -10.03 -1.99
N ASN A 673 33.24 -10.77 -3.01
CA ASN A 673 34.01 -11.80 -3.72
C ASN A 673 34.55 -12.90 -2.77
N LEU A 674 33.81 -13.22 -1.70
CA LEU A 674 34.17 -14.28 -0.77
C LEU A 674 33.54 -15.61 -1.23
N PRO A 675 34.25 -16.75 -1.09
CA PRO A 675 33.75 -18.04 -1.57
C PRO A 675 32.49 -18.50 -0.84
N VAL A 676 31.47 -18.84 -1.61
CA VAL A 676 30.25 -19.51 -1.15
C VAL A 676 30.02 -20.73 -2.03
N SER A 677 29.66 -21.87 -1.44
CA SER A 677 29.18 -23.04 -2.18
C SER A 677 27.74 -23.36 -1.79
N ILE A 678 26.98 -23.93 -2.72
CA ILE A 678 25.65 -24.50 -2.46
C ILE A 678 25.75 -26.02 -2.38
N VAL A 679 25.02 -26.61 -1.44
CA VAL A 679 24.91 -28.07 -1.28
C VAL A 679 24.11 -28.62 -2.46
N ALA A 680 24.75 -29.48 -3.26
CA ALA A 680 24.19 -30.01 -4.50
C ALA A 680 23.36 -31.29 -4.28
N LYS A 681 23.66 -32.06 -3.22
CA LYS A 681 22.90 -33.23 -2.80
C LYS A 681 22.75 -33.25 -1.29
N PRO A 682 21.59 -33.66 -0.78
CA PRO A 682 21.38 -33.71 0.66
C PRO A 682 22.22 -34.82 1.31
N SER A 683 22.45 -34.69 2.61
CA SER A 683 22.87 -35.74 3.53
C SER A 683 21.77 -35.96 4.59
N ASP A 684 21.98 -36.89 5.54
CA ASP A 684 21.05 -37.13 6.64
C ASP A 684 20.84 -35.90 7.55
N LYS A 685 21.73 -34.90 7.49
CA LYS A 685 21.70 -33.72 8.38
C LYS A 685 21.63 -32.38 7.64
N ILE A 686 21.98 -32.36 6.35
CA ILE A 686 22.17 -31.11 5.61
C ILE A 686 21.43 -31.22 4.28
N ASN A 687 20.51 -30.29 4.08
CA ASN A 687 19.63 -30.28 2.92
C ASN A 687 20.34 -29.76 1.67
N ALA A 688 19.91 -30.23 0.48
CA ALA A 688 20.27 -29.58 -0.77
C ALA A 688 19.78 -28.13 -0.77
N GLY A 689 20.54 -27.23 -1.40
CA GLY A 689 20.23 -25.79 -1.41
C GLY A 689 20.69 -25.02 -0.17
N ASN A 690 21.28 -25.68 0.83
CA ASN A 690 21.98 -25.01 1.93
C ASN A 690 23.34 -24.46 1.45
N PHE A 691 23.94 -23.55 2.21
CA PHE A 691 25.19 -22.90 1.83
C PHE A 691 26.37 -23.34 2.67
N ILE A 692 27.56 -23.42 2.07
CA ILE A 692 28.84 -23.67 2.74
C ILE A 692 29.71 -22.43 2.58
N VAL A 693 30.16 -21.86 3.69
CA VAL A 693 30.97 -20.63 3.73
C VAL A 693 32.18 -20.80 4.64
N ASN A 694 33.19 -19.95 4.47
CA ASN A 694 34.28 -19.85 5.45
C ASN A 694 33.75 -19.32 6.78
N THR A 695 34.05 -20.03 7.87
CA THR A 695 33.63 -19.66 9.23
C THR A 695 34.15 -18.27 9.61
N LYS A 696 35.39 -17.94 9.23
CA LYS A 696 36.00 -16.62 9.50
C LYS A 696 35.25 -15.48 8.81
N ASP A 697 34.87 -15.69 7.55
CA ASP A 697 34.21 -14.69 6.72
C ASP A 697 32.76 -14.46 7.21
N LEU A 698 32.06 -15.55 7.55
CA LEU A 698 30.72 -15.46 8.13
C LEU A 698 30.75 -14.73 9.48
N LYS A 699 31.70 -15.03 10.37
CA LYS A 699 31.86 -14.33 11.66
C LYS A 699 31.99 -12.81 11.48
N ALA A 700 32.63 -12.34 10.40
CA ALA A 700 32.81 -10.92 10.13
C ALA A 700 31.52 -10.17 9.76
N ILE A 701 30.45 -10.88 9.38
CA ILE A 701 29.15 -10.28 9.00
C ILE A 701 27.97 -10.76 9.85
N SER A 702 28.15 -11.86 10.60
CA SER A 702 27.07 -12.58 11.31
C SER A 702 26.29 -11.74 12.32
N SER A 703 26.85 -10.64 12.83
CA SER A 703 26.16 -9.71 13.73
C SER A 703 25.00 -8.96 13.08
N ASN A 704 24.96 -8.91 11.74
CA ASN A 704 23.93 -8.17 10.99
C ASN A 704 22.72 -9.04 10.63
N TYR A 705 22.75 -10.33 10.95
CA TYR A 705 21.79 -11.32 10.47
C TYR A 705 21.39 -12.29 11.59
N TYR A 706 20.19 -12.84 11.51
CA TYR A 706 19.74 -14.00 12.28
C TYR A 706 19.83 -15.26 11.42
N LEU A 707 20.81 -16.12 11.67
CA LEU A 707 21.13 -17.27 10.84
C LEU A 707 21.07 -18.56 11.65
N SER A 708 20.55 -19.62 11.04
CA SER A 708 20.76 -20.98 11.53
C SER A 708 22.02 -21.56 10.90
N VAL A 709 22.97 -21.97 11.75
CA VAL A 709 24.32 -22.37 11.35
C VAL A 709 24.71 -23.70 11.96
N LEU A 710 25.44 -24.52 11.19
CA LEU A 710 25.98 -25.81 11.63
C LEU A 710 27.47 -25.93 11.27
N PRO A 711 28.29 -26.64 12.08
CA PRO A 711 29.64 -27.00 11.67
C PRO A 711 29.60 -27.94 10.46
N LEU A 712 30.50 -27.74 9.49
CA LEU A 712 30.72 -28.75 8.44
C LEU A 712 31.63 -29.84 8.98
N GLU A 713 31.05 -30.99 9.36
CA GLU A 713 31.77 -32.13 9.95
C GLU A 713 31.97 -33.29 8.98
N GLU A 714 31.27 -33.28 7.86
CA GLU A 714 31.29 -34.33 6.85
C GLU A 714 31.62 -33.78 5.47
N LYS A 715 31.98 -34.67 4.54
CA LYS A 715 32.20 -34.30 3.15
C LYS A 715 30.86 -34.30 2.41
N ILE A 716 30.48 -33.13 1.90
CA ILE A 716 29.20 -32.93 1.21
C ILE A 716 29.48 -32.53 -0.24
N GLU A 717 28.70 -33.11 -1.15
CA GLU A 717 28.73 -32.68 -2.55
C GLU A 717 28.15 -31.27 -2.65
N SER A 718 29.02 -30.31 -2.98
CA SER A 718 28.68 -28.90 -3.11
C SER A 718 29.34 -28.31 -4.34
N LYS A 719 28.81 -27.17 -4.80
CA LYS A 719 29.31 -26.44 -5.98
C LYS A 719 29.44 -24.98 -5.63
N GLU A 720 30.50 -24.36 -6.15
CA GLU A 720 30.73 -22.92 -5.95
C GLU A 720 29.60 -22.12 -6.60
N VAL A 721 29.08 -21.14 -5.85
CA VAL A 721 28.09 -20.19 -6.30
C VAL A 721 28.81 -18.98 -6.90
N LYS A 722 28.38 -18.57 -8.08
CA LYS A 722 28.87 -17.34 -8.72
C LYS A 722 27.88 -16.22 -8.49
N LYS A 723 28.40 -15.01 -8.29
CA LYS A 723 27.59 -13.79 -8.37
C LYS A 723 27.05 -13.66 -9.80
N SER A 724 25.75 -13.41 -9.93
CA SER A 724 25.07 -13.22 -11.21
C SER A 724 24.72 -11.75 -11.44
N ASN A 725 24.88 -11.27 -12.66
CA ASN A 725 24.21 -10.06 -13.13
C ASN A 725 22.84 -10.44 -13.69
N ILE A 726 21.79 -9.88 -13.10
CA ILE A 726 20.41 -10.21 -13.44
C ILE A 726 19.80 -9.09 -14.29
N TYR A 727 19.27 -9.45 -15.46
CA TYR A 727 18.36 -8.59 -16.19
C TYR A 727 16.92 -9.00 -15.87
N LEU A 728 16.09 -8.01 -15.52
CA LEU A 728 14.67 -8.17 -15.32
C LEU A 728 13.97 -7.31 -16.38
N PRO A 729 13.24 -7.91 -17.34
CA PRO A 729 12.47 -7.17 -18.33
C PRO A 729 11.57 -6.09 -17.68
N PRO A 730 11.24 -5.02 -18.41
CA PRO A 730 10.31 -4.01 -17.90
C PRO A 730 8.92 -4.61 -17.65
N SER A 731 8.13 -3.96 -16.80
CA SER A 731 6.72 -4.32 -16.64
C SER A 731 6.00 -4.16 -17.99
N GLY A 732 5.16 -5.13 -18.33
CA GLY A 732 4.22 -5.02 -19.46
C GLY A 732 2.93 -4.29 -19.10
N SER A 733 2.78 -3.86 -17.84
CA SER A 733 1.59 -3.24 -17.30
C SER A 733 1.83 -1.75 -17.01
N ASN A 734 0.75 -0.97 -17.15
CA ASN A 734 0.68 0.42 -16.72
C ASN A 734 0.36 0.56 -15.21
N TYR A 735 0.26 -0.56 -14.52
CA TYR A 735 0.03 -0.70 -13.08
C TYR A 735 1.11 -1.57 -12.44
N SER A 736 1.29 -1.43 -11.11
CA SER A 736 2.04 -2.37 -10.27
C SER A 736 1.74 -3.83 -10.64
N SER A 737 2.80 -4.60 -10.84
CA SER A 737 2.72 -5.99 -11.30
C SER A 737 3.63 -6.94 -10.50
N LEU A 738 3.58 -8.24 -10.81
CA LEU A 738 4.53 -9.22 -10.31
C LEU A 738 5.99 -8.83 -10.64
N THR A 739 6.21 -8.12 -11.74
CA THR A 739 7.54 -7.64 -12.14
C THR A 739 8.10 -6.58 -11.20
N ASP A 740 7.25 -5.69 -10.71
CA ASP A 740 7.65 -4.67 -9.75
C ASP A 740 7.92 -5.30 -8.38
N SER A 741 7.08 -6.24 -7.96
CA SER A 741 7.32 -7.06 -6.77
C SER A 741 8.62 -7.86 -6.86
N THR A 742 8.89 -8.50 -8.00
CA THR A 742 10.13 -9.24 -8.26
C THR A 742 11.35 -8.32 -8.20
N ARG A 743 11.24 -7.11 -8.77
CA ARG A 743 12.32 -6.10 -8.74
C ARG A 743 12.63 -5.68 -7.31
N PHE A 744 11.60 -5.40 -6.52
CA PHE A 744 11.73 -5.05 -5.10
C PHE A 744 12.40 -6.19 -4.32
N VAL A 745 11.89 -7.41 -4.45
CA VAL A 745 12.42 -8.59 -3.73
C VAL A 745 13.89 -8.86 -4.09
N LEU A 746 14.26 -8.83 -5.37
CA LEU A 746 15.65 -9.05 -5.79
C LEU A 746 16.60 -7.99 -5.21
N LYS A 747 16.17 -6.72 -5.16
CA LYS A 747 16.93 -5.64 -4.53
C LYS A 747 17.04 -5.84 -3.02
N ASP A 748 15.94 -6.14 -2.32
CA ASP A 748 15.92 -6.35 -0.87
C ASP A 748 16.80 -7.54 -0.45
N LEU A 749 16.83 -8.61 -1.24
CA LEU A 749 17.69 -9.76 -1.01
C LEU A 749 19.16 -9.50 -1.36
N GLY A 750 19.50 -8.38 -2.00
CA GLY A 750 20.88 -7.96 -2.29
C GLY A 750 21.46 -8.50 -3.60
N PHE A 751 20.62 -8.87 -4.57
CA PHE A 751 21.06 -9.27 -5.90
C PHE A 751 21.48 -8.07 -6.76
N ASN A 752 22.34 -8.31 -7.75
CA ASN A 752 22.80 -7.27 -8.68
C ASN A 752 21.92 -7.23 -9.92
N LEU A 753 21.15 -6.15 -10.08
CA LEU A 753 20.32 -5.92 -11.27
C LEU A 753 21.06 -5.03 -12.28
N VAL A 754 20.99 -5.38 -13.55
CA VAL A 754 21.51 -4.58 -14.68
C VAL A 754 20.37 -4.19 -15.60
N THR A 755 20.46 -2.99 -16.19
CA THR A 755 19.46 -2.46 -17.14
C THR A 755 19.78 -2.83 -18.60
N ASP A 756 21.04 -3.11 -18.90
CA ASP A 756 21.47 -3.64 -20.20
C ASP A 756 21.54 -5.16 -20.14
N ILE A 757 20.68 -5.82 -20.92
CA ILE A 757 20.67 -7.28 -21.04
C ILE A 757 22.02 -7.84 -21.51
N GLY A 758 22.80 -7.07 -22.28
CA GLY A 758 24.14 -7.46 -22.74
C GLY A 758 25.10 -7.79 -21.59
N LEU A 759 24.91 -7.15 -20.42
CA LEU A 759 25.73 -7.34 -19.21
C LEU A 759 25.23 -8.48 -18.31
N ALA A 760 24.07 -9.05 -18.60
CA ALA A 760 23.44 -10.06 -17.76
C ALA A 760 23.91 -11.49 -18.08
N ASP A 761 24.03 -12.28 -17.03
CA ASP A 761 24.25 -13.73 -17.07
C ASP A 761 22.91 -14.49 -17.01
N VAL A 762 21.94 -13.91 -16.31
CA VAL A 762 20.62 -14.49 -16.05
C VAL A 762 19.55 -13.47 -16.39
N VAL A 763 18.53 -13.90 -17.11
CA VAL A 763 17.27 -13.18 -17.24
C VAL A 763 16.30 -13.78 -16.23
N VAL A 764 15.76 -12.94 -15.35
CA VAL A 764 14.60 -13.28 -14.52
C VAL A 764 13.43 -12.57 -15.15
N ASP A 765 12.46 -13.29 -15.67
CA ASP A 765 11.29 -12.74 -16.36
C ASP A 765 10.02 -13.11 -15.60
N SER A 766 9.27 -12.07 -15.24
CA SER A 766 7.96 -12.13 -14.60
C SER A 766 6.94 -11.26 -15.35
N SER A 767 7.30 -10.79 -16.54
CA SER A 767 6.55 -9.82 -17.34
C SER A 767 6.00 -10.43 -18.63
N GLY A 768 6.66 -11.46 -19.16
CA GLY A 768 6.39 -11.98 -20.49
C GLY A 768 6.78 -11.04 -21.65
N THR A 769 7.48 -9.93 -21.39
CA THR A 769 7.84 -8.92 -22.40
C THR A 769 9.21 -9.13 -23.05
N LEU A 770 9.94 -10.17 -22.67
CA LEU A 770 11.27 -10.45 -23.21
C LEU A 770 11.22 -10.74 -24.72
N ASP A 771 12.07 -10.05 -25.50
CA ASP A 771 12.38 -10.50 -26.87
C ASP A 771 13.20 -11.79 -26.79
N ALA A 772 12.60 -12.93 -27.14
CA ALA A 772 13.23 -14.26 -27.12
C ALA A 772 14.61 -14.30 -27.82
N LYS A 773 14.84 -13.47 -28.85
CA LYS A 773 16.13 -13.43 -29.57
C LYS A 773 17.28 -12.87 -28.73
N SER A 774 16.95 -12.07 -27.72
CA SER A 774 17.91 -11.42 -26.83
C SER A 774 18.50 -12.36 -25.77
N LEU A 775 17.95 -13.57 -25.61
CA LEU A 775 18.41 -14.55 -24.61
C LEU A 775 19.76 -15.21 -24.96
N THR A 776 20.23 -15.12 -26.20
CA THR A 776 21.42 -15.83 -26.68
C THR A 776 22.62 -15.69 -25.72
N GLY A 777 23.12 -16.82 -25.19
CA GLY A 777 24.27 -16.87 -24.28
C GLY A 777 23.95 -16.54 -22.82
N LYS A 778 22.68 -16.57 -22.42
CA LYS A 778 22.18 -16.25 -21.07
C LYS A 778 21.27 -17.36 -20.59
N ASN A 779 21.14 -17.48 -19.29
CA ASN A 779 20.18 -18.39 -18.68
C ASN A 779 18.86 -17.68 -18.37
N TYR A 780 17.77 -18.42 -18.27
CA TYR A 780 16.42 -17.86 -18.13
C TYR A 780 15.68 -18.45 -16.92
N ILE A 781 15.02 -17.59 -16.16
CA ILE A 781 14.09 -17.95 -15.09
C ILE A 781 12.75 -17.27 -15.39
N GLY A 782 11.72 -18.05 -15.72
CA GLY A 782 10.35 -17.56 -15.92
C GLY A 782 9.52 -17.74 -14.64
N ILE A 783 8.80 -16.72 -14.22
CA ILE A 783 7.99 -16.69 -12.99
C ILE A 783 6.57 -16.24 -13.29
N GLY A 784 5.58 -17.00 -12.81
CA GLY A 784 4.17 -16.66 -12.92
C GLY A 784 3.63 -16.79 -14.35
N GLY A 785 2.30 -16.69 -14.48
CA GLY A 785 1.55 -16.94 -15.71
C GLY A 785 2.05 -16.18 -16.93
N GLN A 786 2.29 -14.87 -16.80
CA GLN A 786 2.68 -14.02 -17.93
C GLN A 786 4.00 -14.47 -18.59
N ALA A 787 5.02 -14.78 -17.79
CA ALA A 787 6.31 -15.19 -18.33
C ALA A 787 6.25 -16.60 -18.94
N ILE A 788 5.54 -17.54 -18.29
CA ILE A 788 5.45 -18.91 -18.80
C ILE A 788 4.59 -19.01 -20.08
N SER A 789 3.49 -18.25 -20.16
CA SER A 789 2.67 -18.19 -21.37
C SER A 789 3.42 -17.51 -22.52
N SER A 790 4.13 -16.41 -22.26
CA SER A 790 4.98 -15.78 -23.28
C SER A 790 6.10 -16.70 -23.78
N ALA A 791 6.70 -17.50 -22.89
CA ALA A 791 7.72 -18.48 -23.28
C ALA A 791 7.14 -19.59 -24.19
N GLU A 792 5.89 -20.00 -23.97
CA GLU A 792 5.15 -20.92 -24.86
C GLU A 792 4.85 -20.25 -26.21
N GLU A 793 4.22 -19.07 -26.20
CA GLU A 793 3.74 -18.37 -27.40
C GLU A 793 4.86 -17.94 -28.34
N SER A 794 5.97 -17.47 -27.77
CA SER A 794 7.16 -17.06 -28.54
C SER A 794 8.00 -18.24 -29.03
N GLY A 795 7.72 -19.46 -28.55
CA GLY A 795 8.53 -20.65 -28.81
C GLY A 795 9.91 -20.60 -28.14
N LEU A 796 10.07 -19.83 -27.07
CA LEU A 796 11.32 -19.72 -26.30
C LEU A 796 11.74 -21.08 -25.72
N TYR A 797 10.77 -21.84 -25.21
CA TYR A 797 10.95 -23.18 -24.69
C TYR A 797 9.71 -24.05 -24.99
N PRO A 798 9.87 -25.33 -25.37
CA PRO A 798 8.75 -26.22 -25.65
C PRO A 798 8.07 -26.71 -24.35
N LEU A 799 7.12 -25.92 -23.85
CA LEU A 799 6.23 -26.25 -22.73
C LEU A 799 4.76 -26.00 -23.13
N LYS A 800 3.84 -26.49 -22.31
CA LYS A 800 2.40 -26.19 -22.38
C LYS A 800 1.88 -25.64 -21.07
N THR A 801 1.10 -24.58 -21.17
CA THR A 801 0.39 -23.96 -20.06
C THR A 801 -1.10 -24.22 -20.13
N LYS A 802 -1.77 -24.16 -18.98
CA LYS A 802 -3.22 -24.11 -18.91
C LYS A 802 -3.62 -23.07 -17.87
N MET A 803 -4.61 -22.26 -18.24
CA MET A 803 -5.27 -21.29 -17.39
C MET A 803 -6.75 -21.67 -17.26
N ASN A 804 -7.43 -21.11 -16.27
CA ASN A 804 -8.88 -21.27 -16.17
C ASN A 804 -9.58 -20.65 -17.40
N GLU A 805 -10.73 -21.20 -17.79
CA GLU A 805 -11.51 -20.67 -18.91
C GLU A 805 -12.10 -19.28 -18.61
N GLU A 806 -12.28 -18.97 -17.32
CA GLU A 806 -12.95 -17.75 -16.84
C GLU A 806 -12.01 -16.55 -16.62
N GLY A 807 -10.68 -16.71 -16.67
CA GLY A 807 -9.79 -15.55 -16.57
C GLY A 807 -8.34 -15.83 -16.15
N ASN A 808 -7.56 -14.75 -16.08
CA ASN A 808 -6.11 -14.71 -15.85
C ASN A 808 -5.69 -14.25 -14.44
N SER A 809 -6.65 -14.19 -13.50
CA SER A 809 -6.46 -13.61 -12.16
C SER A 809 -7.09 -14.50 -11.08
N ASN A 810 -6.84 -15.80 -11.13
CA ASN A 810 -7.27 -16.73 -10.08
C ASN A 810 -6.12 -17.06 -9.11
N GLU A 811 -6.46 -17.13 -7.83
CA GLU A 811 -5.50 -17.30 -6.75
C GLU A 811 -5.69 -18.64 -6.02
N GLY A 812 -4.61 -19.26 -5.57
CA GLY A 812 -4.68 -20.40 -4.67
C GLY A 812 -3.42 -20.61 -3.84
N LEU A 813 -3.61 -20.80 -2.53
CA LEU A 813 -2.67 -21.50 -1.66
C LEU A 813 -2.91 -23.01 -1.80
N LEU A 814 -1.89 -23.73 -2.25
CA LEU A 814 -2.01 -25.12 -2.69
C LEU A 814 -1.04 -26.02 -1.91
N LYS A 815 -1.47 -27.22 -1.57
CA LYS A 815 -0.56 -28.31 -1.20
C LYS A 815 0.31 -28.68 -2.39
N ALA A 816 1.60 -28.78 -2.16
CA ALA A 816 2.60 -29.08 -3.18
C ALA A 816 3.49 -30.25 -2.76
N LYS A 817 3.98 -30.98 -3.76
CA LYS A 817 5.04 -31.98 -3.65
C LYS A 817 6.33 -31.36 -4.18
N TYR A 818 7.41 -31.42 -3.41
CA TYR A 818 8.72 -30.89 -3.77
C TYR A 818 9.80 -31.97 -3.85
N ASP A 819 10.65 -31.90 -4.89
CA ASP A 819 11.85 -32.74 -4.97
C ASP A 819 12.92 -32.23 -4.00
N THR A 820 13.05 -32.88 -2.85
CA THR A 820 14.03 -32.49 -1.82
C THR A 820 15.49 -32.77 -2.22
N SER A 821 15.71 -33.53 -3.31
CA SER A 821 17.05 -33.76 -3.88
C SER A 821 17.54 -32.60 -4.76
N SER A 822 16.63 -31.74 -5.23
CA SER A 822 16.95 -30.56 -6.03
C SER A 822 17.49 -29.44 -5.15
N PRO A 823 18.60 -28.77 -5.48
CA PRO A 823 19.05 -27.60 -4.73
C PRO A 823 18.08 -26.40 -4.77
N ILE A 824 17.12 -26.37 -5.72
CA ILE A 824 16.10 -25.31 -5.81
C ILE A 824 15.06 -25.47 -4.68
N THR A 825 14.63 -26.71 -4.42
CA THR A 825 13.53 -27.04 -3.49
C THR A 825 13.96 -27.86 -2.28
N GLY A 826 15.24 -28.22 -2.17
CA GLY A 826 15.77 -29.09 -1.12
C GLY A 826 15.67 -28.54 0.30
N VAL A 827 15.44 -27.24 0.45
CA VAL A 827 15.23 -26.57 1.74
C VAL A 827 13.78 -26.61 2.23
N TYR A 828 12.86 -27.15 1.43
CA TYR A 828 11.45 -27.35 1.76
C TYR A 828 11.21 -28.79 2.20
N ASN A 829 10.05 -29.04 2.80
CA ASN A 829 9.58 -30.40 3.02
C ASN A 829 9.11 -31.03 1.70
N GLU A 830 9.11 -32.36 1.62
CA GLU A 830 8.54 -33.07 0.47
C GLU A 830 7.07 -32.69 0.28
N ASP A 831 6.33 -32.59 1.39
CA ASP A 831 4.97 -32.06 1.48
C ASP A 831 5.03 -30.65 2.07
N ASP A 832 4.73 -29.64 1.27
CA ASP A 832 4.73 -28.24 1.70
C ASP A 832 3.69 -27.45 0.89
N LEU A 833 3.71 -26.12 1.00
CA LEU A 833 2.73 -25.25 0.34
C LEU A 833 3.34 -24.43 -0.81
N SER A 834 2.54 -24.18 -1.83
CA SER A 834 2.85 -23.31 -2.96
C SER A 834 1.72 -22.30 -3.19
N TYR A 835 2.02 -21.25 -3.93
CA TYR A 835 1.09 -20.15 -4.18
C TYR A 835 1.07 -19.76 -5.65
N ILE A 836 -0.12 -19.54 -6.19
CA ILE A 836 -0.38 -19.00 -7.53
C ILE A 836 -1.38 -17.85 -7.37
N ALA A 837 -1.15 -16.75 -8.07
CA ALA A 837 -2.05 -15.61 -8.22
C ALA A 837 -2.43 -15.35 -9.70
N SER A 838 -1.67 -15.92 -10.65
CA SER A 838 -1.91 -15.74 -12.08
C SER A 838 -2.89 -16.73 -12.70
N GLY A 839 -3.51 -17.63 -11.91
CA GLY A 839 -4.42 -18.67 -12.40
C GLY A 839 -3.84 -19.64 -13.43
N THR A 840 -2.50 -19.77 -13.52
CA THR A 840 -1.83 -20.49 -14.61
C THR A 840 -0.94 -21.60 -14.08
N VAL A 841 -1.00 -22.77 -14.71
CA VAL A 841 -0.15 -23.93 -14.42
C VAL A 841 0.55 -24.44 -15.67
N ILE A 842 1.61 -25.24 -15.48
CA ILE A 842 2.30 -25.95 -16.56
C ILE A 842 1.74 -27.37 -16.66
N THR A 843 1.24 -27.74 -17.84
CA THR A 843 0.65 -29.06 -18.09
C THR A 843 1.63 -30.03 -18.73
N GLU A 844 2.53 -29.53 -19.58
CA GLU A 844 3.53 -30.35 -20.26
C GLU A 844 4.88 -29.64 -20.36
N THR A 845 5.94 -30.43 -20.35
CA THR A 845 7.32 -29.99 -20.58
C THR A 845 8.09 -31.11 -21.26
N ARG A 846 9.35 -30.87 -21.61
CA ARG A 846 10.21 -31.88 -22.23
C ARG A 846 10.45 -33.07 -21.29
N PRO A 847 10.60 -34.31 -21.81
CA PRO A 847 10.96 -35.46 -21.00
C PRO A 847 12.32 -35.34 -20.28
N GLU A 848 13.23 -34.51 -20.80
CA GLU A 848 14.53 -34.27 -20.18
C GLU A 848 14.48 -33.26 -19.03
N ALA A 849 13.37 -32.53 -18.87
CA ALA A 849 13.23 -31.53 -17.83
C ALA A 849 13.10 -32.18 -16.45
N LYS A 850 13.78 -31.59 -15.47
CA LYS A 850 13.68 -31.96 -14.06
C LYS A 850 12.56 -31.20 -13.39
N ILE A 851 11.44 -31.90 -13.18
CA ILE A 851 10.30 -31.39 -12.43
C ILE A 851 10.65 -31.42 -10.95
N PHE A 852 10.70 -30.27 -10.30
CA PHE A 852 11.05 -30.17 -8.87
C PHE A 852 9.87 -29.76 -7.98
N ALA A 853 8.74 -29.39 -8.57
CA ALA A 853 7.53 -29.01 -7.85
C ALA A 853 6.26 -29.40 -8.63
N ARG A 854 5.29 -29.99 -7.93
CA ARG A 854 3.95 -30.30 -8.45
C ARG A 854 2.88 -29.93 -7.42
N VAL A 855 1.69 -29.62 -7.90
CA VAL A 855 0.51 -29.56 -7.04
C VAL A 855 0.22 -30.98 -6.52
N SER A 856 -0.24 -31.11 -5.27
CA SER A 856 -0.68 -32.41 -4.76
C SER A 856 -1.81 -32.99 -5.63
N SER A 857 -1.87 -34.31 -5.69
CA SER A 857 -2.97 -35.04 -6.33
C SER A 857 -4.09 -35.41 -5.34
N ASP A 858 -3.96 -34.99 -4.07
CA ASP A 858 -4.95 -35.22 -3.04
C ASP A 858 -6.21 -34.37 -3.29
N ASP A 859 -7.37 -34.82 -2.77
CA ASP A 859 -8.63 -34.11 -2.99
C ASP A 859 -8.69 -32.75 -2.27
N ASP A 860 -7.99 -32.61 -1.15
CA ASP A 860 -7.91 -31.40 -0.34
C ASP A 860 -6.65 -30.56 -0.63
N PHE A 861 -6.18 -30.58 -1.88
CA PHE A 861 -4.99 -29.84 -2.30
C PHE A 861 -5.17 -28.31 -2.24
N TYR A 862 -6.39 -27.80 -2.38
CA TYR A 862 -6.71 -26.38 -2.37
C TYR A 862 -7.03 -25.93 -0.94
N ILE A 863 -6.32 -24.93 -0.42
CA ILE A 863 -6.40 -24.53 1.00
C ILE A 863 -7.16 -23.22 1.18
N GLN A 864 -6.80 -22.20 0.40
CA GLN A 864 -7.33 -20.84 0.51
C GLN A 864 -7.21 -20.14 -0.85
N GLY A 865 -8.14 -19.22 -1.15
CA GLY A 865 -8.07 -18.32 -2.29
C GLY A 865 -9.37 -18.25 -3.07
N TRP A 866 -9.28 -17.78 -4.31
CA TRP A 866 -10.38 -17.79 -5.26
C TRP A 866 -9.95 -18.32 -6.63
N TRP A 867 -10.36 -19.54 -6.93
CA TRP A 867 -10.10 -20.20 -8.20
C TRP A 867 -11.27 -21.11 -8.61
N PRO A 868 -12.34 -20.54 -9.19
CA PRO A 868 -13.46 -21.32 -9.70
C PRO A 868 -12.99 -22.47 -10.61
N SER A 869 -13.58 -23.66 -10.44
CA SER A 869 -13.23 -24.85 -11.22
C SER A 869 -11.75 -25.28 -11.14
N HIS A 870 -11.06 -25.04 -10.01
CA HIS A 870 -9.63 -25.34 -9.82
C HIS A 870 -9.23 -26.84 -9.93
N ASP A 871 -10.15 -27.79 -10.07
CA ASP A 871 -9.83 -29.23 -10.09
C ASP A 871 -8.79 -29.63 -11.15
N PHE A 872 -8.69 -28.90 -12.27
CA PHE A 872 -7.69 -29.18 -13.31
C PHE A 872 -6.24 -28.93 -12.85
N VAL A 873 -6.05 -28.22 -11.74
CA VAL A 873 -4.76 -27.84 -11.14
C VAL A 873 -4.11 -29.03 -10.43
N LYS A 874 -4.88 -30.03 -10.01
CA LYS A 874 -4.39 -31.26 -9.33
C LYS A 874 -3.27 -31.93 -10.14
N GLY A 875 -2.15 -32.22 -9.47
CA GLY A 875 -1.00 -32.92 -10.05
C GLY A 875 -0.20 -32.13 -11.11
N GLN A 876 -0.60 -30.90 -11.44
CA GLN A 876 0.07 -30.10 -12.47
C GLN A 876 1.45 -29.63 -12.03
N ILE A 877 2.28 -29.23 -12.99
CA ILE A 877 3.66 -28.83 -12.73
C ILE A 877 3.67 -27.39 -12.19
N LEU A 878 4.30 -27.21 -11.02
CA LEU A 878 4.54 -25.91 -10.41
C LEU A 878 5.92 -25.35 -10.78
N GLY A 879 6.90 -26.23 -11.01
CA GLY A 879 8.20 -25.78 -11.45
C GLY A 879 9.12 -26.89 -11.93
N PHE A 880 9.97 -26.54 -12.90
CA PHE A 880 10.94 -27.45 -13.49
C PHE A 880 12.21 -26.71 -13.94
N SER A 881 13.29 -27.46 -14.12
CA SER A 881 14.55 -26.97 -14.68
C SER A 881 15.05 -27.85 -15.82
N ASP A 882 15.61 -27.25 -16.87
CA ASP A 882 16.15 -27.98 -18.02
C ASP A 882 17.29 -27.23 -18.71
N THR A 883 18.10 -27.93 -19.50
CA THR A 883 19.03 -27.33 -20.46
C THR A 883 18.48 -27.51 -21.87
N TYR A 884 18.26 -26.39 -22.56
CA TYR A 884 17.74 -26.36 -23.92
C TYR A 884 18.51 -25.33 -24.75
N ASN A 885 18.88 -25.67 -25.99
CA ASN A 885 19.62 -24.79 -26.91
C ASN A 885 20.84 -24.10 -26.26
N ASN A 886 21.65 -24.84 -25.51
CA ASN A 886 22.84 -24.37 -24.77
C ASN A 886 22.58 -23.32 -23.68
N SER A 887 21.33 -23.17 -23.23
CA SER A 887 20.95 -22.30 -22.12
C SER A 887 20.23 -23.12 -21.05
N ASN A 888 20.38 -22.71 -19.79
CA ASN A 888 19.67 -23.29 -18.66
C ASN A 888 18.37 -22.50 -18.43
N PHE A 889 17.29 -23.24 -18.22
CA PHE A 889 15.95 -22.72 -17.98
C PHE A 889 15.45 -23.20 -16.62
N VAL A 890 14.80 -22.30 -15.90
CA VAL A 890 13.96 -22.62 -14.74
C VAL A 890 12.62 -21.96 -14.96
N PHE A 891 11.53 -22.68 -14.74
CA PHE A 891 10.18 -22.13 -14.80
C PHE A 891 9.46 -22.37 -13.49
N PHE A 892 8.74 -21.36 -13.04
CA PHE A 892 7.82 -21.40 -11.92
C PHE A 892 6.45 -20.95 -12.42
N ALA A 893 5.45 -21.83 -12.32
CA ALA A 893 4.05 -21.41 -12.42
C ALA A 893 3.64 -20.58 -11.20
N SER A 894 4.27 -20.83 -10.05
CA SER A 894 4.03 -20.09 -8.81
C SER A 894 4.44 -18.61 -8.91
N ASP A 895 3.63 -17.72 -8.36
CA ASP A 895 3.88 -16.28 -8.25
C ASP A 895 4.75 -15.99 -7.01
N ILE A 896 5.99 -16.49 -7.05
CA ILE A 896 6.90 -16.58 -5.87
C ILE A 896 7.34 -15.25 -5.27
N THR A 897 6.94 -14.11 -5.84
CA THR A 897 7.24 -12.76 -5.35
C THR A 897 6.00 -11.88 -5.20
N ASN A 898 4.77 -12.43 -5.39
CA ASN A 898 3.54 -11.62 -5.43
C ASN A 898 3.43 -10.67 -4.23
N LYS A 899 3.27 -9.37 -4.52
CA LYS A 899 3.14 -8.27 -3.55
C LYS A 899 4.22 -8.24 -2.45
N ALA A 900 5.36 -8.90 -2.68
CA ALA A 900 6.41 -9.16 -1.69
C ALA A 900 5.96 -9.87 -0.39
N HIS A 901 4.75 -10.44 -0.35
CA HIS A 901 4.21 -11.13 0.82
C HIS A 901 4.72 -12.58 0.96
N THR A 902 5.01 -13.24 -0.16
CA THR A 902 5.36 -14.66 -0.30
C THR A 902 6.80 -15.00 0.13
N THR A 903 7.29 -14.43 1.24
CA THR A 903 8.69 -14.51 1.67
C THR A 903 9.21 -15.95 1.86
N HIS A 904 8.32 -16.92 2.13
CA HIS A 904 8.66 -18.34 2.17
C HIS A 904 9.18 -18.85 0.82
N LEU A 905 8.64 -18.36 -0.30
CA LEU A 905 8.93 -18.80 -1.66
C LEU A 905 10.14 -18.09 -2.27
N PHE A 906 10.63 -16.99 -1.67
CA PHE A 906 11.81 -16.26 -2.15
C PHE A 906 13.06 -17.16 -2.24
N ARG A 907 13.13 -18.21 -1.43
CA ARG A 907 14.24 -19.16 -1.44
C ARG A 907 14.29 -19.99 -2.71
N GLN A 908 13.14 -20.29 -3.33
CA GLN A 908 13.09 -20.94 -4.64
C GLN A 908 13.74 -20.06 -5.71
N LEU A 909 13.38 -18.77 -5.76
CA LEU A 909 13.98 -17.81 -6.68
C LEU A 909 15.49 -17.66 -6.44
N SER A 910 15.90 -17.47 -5.18
CA SER A 910 17.32 -17.28 -4.86
C SER A 910 18.13 -18.52 -5.21
N ASN A 911 17.64 -19.72 -4.88
CA ASN A 911 18.34 -20.96 -5.19
C ASN A 911 18.37 -21.24 -6.69
N ALA A 912 17.32 -20.90 -7.45
CA ALA A 912 17.36 -20.94 -8.90
C ALA A 912 18.47 -20.04 -9.46
N ILE A 913 18.58 -18.79 -8.99
CA ILE A 913 19.64 -17.86 -9.43
C ILE A 913 21.04 -18.38 -9.08
N TYR A 914 21.23 -18.94 -7.88
CA TYR A 914 22.53 -19.47 -7.45
C TYR A 914 22.93 -20.75 -8.21
N THR A 915 21.94 -21.57 -8.58
CA THR A 915 22.20 -22.88 -9.19
C THR A 915 22.34 -22.79 -10.70
N ILE A 916 21.61 -21.90 -11.37
CA ILE A 916 21.50 -21.84 -12.84
C ILE A 916 22.83 -21.60 -13.56
N ASN A 917 23.77 -20.89 -12.92
CA ASN A 917 25.11 -20.63 -13.44
C ASN A 917 26.20 -21.56 -12.88
N SER A 918 25.81 -22.50 -12.03
CA SER A 918 26.73 -23.35 -11.28
C SER A 918 26.74 -24.78 -11.83
N GLY A 919 27.77 -25.55 -11.44
CA GLY A 919 27.79 -26.99 -11.71
C GLY A 919 26.80 -27.82 -10.89
N SER A 920 25.91 -27.20 -10.09
CA SER A 920 24.82 -27.89 -9.38
C SER A 920 23.48 -27.76 -10.10
N PHE A 921 23.45 -27.16 -11.30
CA PHE A 921 22.27 -27.20 -12.14
C PHE A 921 22.00 -28.65 -12.58
N THR A 922 20.79 -29.16 -12.32
CA THR A 922 20.43 -30.55 -12.59
C THR A 922 19.31 -30.63 -13.63
N THR A 923 19.46 -31.54 -14.60
CA THR A 923 18.46 -31.94 -15.60
C THR A 923 18.08 -33.42 -15.41
N GLY A 924 17.08 -33.92 -16.13
CA GLY A 924 16.63 -35.32 -16.08
C GLY A 924 15.47 -35.56 -15.11
N ASN A 925 15.22 -36.82 -14.73
CA ASN A 925 14.00 -37.17 -13.98
C ASN A 925 13.95 -36.52 -12.58
N GLY A 926 12.91 -35.73 -12.35
CA GLY A 926 12.50 -35.23 -11.04
C GLY A 926 11.30 -36.00 -10.49
N ILE A 927 10.38 -35.31 -9.81
CA ILE A 927 9.16 -35.89 -9.21
C ILE A 927 7.99 -36.07 -10.19
#